data_AF-A0A9D8AR91-F1
#
_entry.id   AF-A0A9D8AR91-F1
#
_cell.length_a   1.000
_cell.length_b   1.000
_cell.length_c   1.000
_cell.angle_alpha   90.00
_cell.angle_beta   90.00
_cell.angle_gamma   90.00
#
_symmetry.space_group_name_H-M   'P 1'
#
loop_
_entity.id
_entity.type
_entity.pdbx_description
1 polymer ?
#
loop_
_entity_poly.entity_id
_entity_poly.type
_entity_poly.pdbx_seq_one_letter_code
_entity_poly.pdbx_strand_id
1 'polypeptide(L)'
;YRLDGTQAPRVQIIIDDSAESTDVFTKTGVWDGPPAGYEDWGTTYHYALTTIDPDGVKSSVTWRPEVPQADHYSVYAWIAPHDLLSDTITYTVQHAGGVTPVAVNPTVSEPDWVSLGTYLLEAGAGHCVTLTNETRSTWVIADAVKFESMSPYNDGRPATHVDLEGQDGIILLNESPRRAHLAGVTLLGPPGGYTGTAYAYTAVITPTNVTSTVTYAWTPPPATGQGTAVTSYLWGTPGSYTVTVSAVGEFAAFIDSRVVSIQALPAPAASGDEYEDDGLCAQAAVIHADERSQVHTFHTYGDVDWVSVAATPGITYVVRARVPPDSAADVVMEAFEACSGSPTASSLYTFTSDARVVLTPTGGSYYFALRNLTPAVYGSQVVYHLSVRSLPDQPASGALVLVAGQYADDDALQPNVQHVTDGLYQLGRSNGCTADQIYYLGQGEGAMSVNDKPSRKALQYALTEWAVDRVGPAGPLTLYLAGHAGDDRFYLDRNSGEWVSPSEVGAWLGQLGQDVAAQIIVDAPRSAGFIDPPDTAVQEHRVVIASTGSVSAAYASRQGLAFSDALLTALRQGMSLDMSFEEGAWALRQTHPEQAPSLDANGNGLSNEVEDVERATEARLGCVGGWDPSRWPPHIAQVQVLEWDANSRQLWAQVWDDSGIDRVWAVVHPPLRQPLDPGEQLIPEPRAIALQPGHGGWYGALSSQFSEGGAYRVVFYAQDDQGLLARPVAVVVQAGERSRLPLILKSFAGR
;
A
#
# COMPACT_ATOMS: atom_id res chain seq x y z
N TYR A 1 43.22 -5.93 -6.63
CA TYR A 1 42.64 -5.52 -7.93
C TYR A 1 43.11 -4.11 -8.25
N ARG A 2 43.29 -3.75 -9.53
CA ARG A 2 43.45 -2.34 -9.91
C ARG A 2 42.05 -1.76 -10.06
N LEU A 3 41.80 -0.56 -9.56
CA LEU A 3 40.54 0.14 -9.82
C LEU A 3 40.70 0.89 -11.15
N ASP A 4 39.92 0.52 -12.16
CA ASP A 4 39.81 1.17 -13.46
C ASP A 4 38.42 1.83 -13.59
N GLY A 5 38.40 3.14 -13.84
CA GLY A 5 37.19 3.98 -13.87
C GLY A 5 37.42 5.34 -13.21
N THR A 6 36.41 6.22 -13.24
CA THR A 6 36.38 7.43 -12.41
C THR A 6 36.37 7.02 -10.94
N GLN A 7 37.41 7.40 -10.21
CA GLN A 7 37.55 7.08 -8.79
C GLN A 7 37.09 8.26 -7.94
N ALA A 8 36.59 7.96 -6.74
CA ALA A 8 36.43 8.96 -5.71
C ALA A 8 37.79 9.65 -5.44
N PRO A 9 37.77 10.94 -5.09
CA PRO A 9 38.98 11.61 -4.64
C PRO A 9 39.53 10.89 -3.40
N ARG A 10 40.85 10.86 -3.25
CA ARG A 10 41.51 10.28 -2.09
C ARG A 10 41.11 10.93 -0.77
N VAL A 11 40.74 12.19 -0.80
CA VAL A 11 40.22 12.95 0.33
C VAL A 11 39.08 13.82 -0.17
N GLN A 12 37.94 13.74 0.51
CA GLN A 12 36.82 14.68 0.36
C GLN A 12 36.52 15.32 1.71
N ILE A 13 36.45 16.65 1.75
CA ILE A 13 36.09 17.41 2.96
C ILE A 13 34.93 18.30 2.58
N ILE A 14 33.81 18.19 3.29
CA ILE A 14 32.68 19.12 3.17
C ILE A 14 32.57 19.85 4.50
N ILE A 15 32.59 21.18 4.44
CA ILE A 15 32.37 22.03 5.61
C ILE A 15 31.05 22.74 5.38
N ASP A 16 30.07 22.33 6.19
CA ASP A 16 28.74 22.90 6.26
C ASP A 16 28.68 24.08 7.26
N ASP A 17 27.64 24.89 7.21
CA ASP A 17 27.47 26.06 8.06
C ASP A 17 26.79 25.76 9.43
N SER A 18 26.39 24.51 9.63
CA SER A 18 25.58 24.04 10.76
C SER A 18 26.37 23.87 12.07
N ALA A 19 25.66 23.66 13.18
CA ALA A 19 26.21 23.67 14.53
C ALA A 19 27.30 22.61 14.82
N GLU A 20 27.51 21.64 13.92
CA GLU A 20 28.52 20.59 14.04
C GLU A 20 29.91 21.03 13.51
N SER A 21 30.03 22.20 12.87
CA SER A 21 31.25 22.67 12.18
C SER A 21 31.93 23.89 12.80
N THR A 22 31.59 24.28 14.04
CA THR A 22 31.89 25.62 14.59
C THR A 22 33.37 26.05 14.65
N ASP A 23 34.31 25.10 14.64
CA ASP A 23 35.75 25.40 14.66
C ASP A 23 36.36 25.55 13.25
N VAL A 24 35.68 25.00 12.23
CA VAL A 24 36.11 25.01 10.82
C VAL A 24 35.27 25.94 9.96
N PHE A 25 34.11 26.39 10.45
CA PHE A 25 33.31 27.46 9.86
C PHE A 25 33.22 28.65 10.82
N THR A 26 33.75 29.80 10.40
CA THR A 26 33.83 31.00 11.25
C THR A 26 33.23 32.22 10.56
N LYS A 27 32.49 33.03 11.32
CA LYS A 27 31.80 34.23 10.82
C LYS A 27 32.30 35.49 11.50
N THR A 28 32.44 36.57 10.75
CA THR A 28 32.73 37.92 11.24
C THR A 28 31.71 38.90 10.67
N GLY A 29 31.28 39.87 11.46
CA GLY A 29 30.25 40.83 11.08
C GLY A 29 28.83 40.33 11.36
N VAL A 30 27.86 40.83 10.59
CA VAL A 30 26.44 40.53 10.75
C VAL A 30 26.02 39.49 9.71
N TRP A 31 25.46 38.37 10.19
CA TRP A 31 24.93 37.25 9.42
C TRP A 31 23.66 36.73 10.10
N ASP A 32 22.61 36.51 9.32
CA ASP A 32 21.38 35.86 9.78
C ASP A 32 21.37 34.40 9.31
N GLY A 33 20.87 33.49 10.15
CA GLY A 33 20.92 32.03 9.90
C GLY A 33 19.58 31.32 10.09
N PRO A 34 18.68 31.34 9.11
CA PRO A 34 17.43 30.58 9.15
C PRO A 34 17.66 29.06 8.95
N PRO A 35 16.63 28.22 9.21
CA PRO A 35 16.64 26.82 8.78
C PRO A 35 16.76 26.70 7.25
N ALA A 36 17.47 25.68 6.79
CA ALA A 36 17.61 25.33 5.37
C ALA A 36 16.28 24.93 4.72
N GLY A 37 16.08 25.35 3.47
CA GLY A 37 15.04 24.82 2.58
C GLY A 37 15.46 23.52 1.90
N TYR A 38 14.64 22.99 0.98
CA TYR A 38 14.97 21.75 0.23
C TYR A 38 16.23 21.89 -0.65
N GLU A 39 16.55 23.12 -1.07
CA GLU A 39 17.63 23.41 -2.04
C GLU A 39 18.95 23.80 -1.37
N ASP A 40 18.92 24.13 -0.08
CA ASP A 40 20.10 24.48 0.72
C ASP A 40 20.76 23.20 1.27
N TRP A 41 22.07 23.25 1.51
CA TRP A 41 22.81 22.11 2.03
C TRP A 41 22.66 22.02 3.56
N GLY A 42 22.49 20.81 4.07
CA GLY A 42 22.43 20.60 5.52
C GLY A 42 21.14 21.11 6.18
N THR A 43 21.29 21.80 7.32
CA THR A 43 20.15 22.17 8.19
C THR A 43 19.96 23.68 8.36
N THR A 44 20.94 24.48 7.94
CA THR A 44 20.95 25.95 8.00
C THR A 44 21.62 26.53 6.77
N TYR A 45 21.43 27.82 6.53
CA TYR A 45 22.31 28.63 5.68
C TYR A 45 22.48 30.01 6.33
N HIS A 46 23.54 30.77 6.02
CA HIS A 46 23.67 32.16 6.47
C HIS A 46 23.60 33.15 5.32
N TYR A 47 22.92 34.27 5.51
CA TYR A 47 22.93 35.37 4.54
C TYR A 47 23.36 36.70 5.17
N ALA A 48 23.93 37.58 4.34
CA ALA A 48 24.30 38.93 4.74
C ALA A 48 23.95 39.96 3.66
N LEU A 49 23.55 41.15 4.10
CA LEU A 49 23.42 42.34 3.23
C LEU A 49 24.79 42.75 2.70
N THR A 50 24.86 43.13 1.43
CA THR A 50 26.12 43.50 0.77
C THR A 50 26.44 44.98 0.91
N THR A 51 27.70 45.34 0.64
CA THR A 51 28.10 46.75 0.56
C THR A 51 29.26 46.97 -0.40
N ILE A 52 29.21 48.06 -1.16
CA ILE A 52 30.36 48.59 -1.92
C ILE A 52 30.95 49.86 -1.29
N ASP A 53 30.37 50.32 -0.17
CA ASP A 53 30.86 51.47 0.58
C ASP A 53 32.12 51.05 1.36
N PRO A 54 33.28 51.73 1.17
CA PRO A 54 34.47 51.49 1.97
C PRO A 54 34.25 51.57 3.49
N ASP A 55 33.30 52.40 3.94
CA ASP A 55 32.97 52.60 5.36
C ASP A 55 31.73 51.79 5.82
N GLY A 56 31.13 50.99 4.93
CA GLY A 56 29.96 50.17 5.25
C GLY A 56 30.27 48.95 6.14
N VAL A 57 29.25 48.34 6.73
CA VAL A 57 29.40 47.14 7.58
C VAL A 57 29.94 45.97 6.74
N LYS A 58 31.15 45.52 7.07
CA LYS A 58 31.82 44.40 6.42
C LYS A 58 31.54 43.09 7.16
N SER A 59 31.05 42.11 6.42
CA SER A 59 30.80 40.76 6.89
C SER A 59 31.62 39.77 6.07
N SER A 60 32.13 38.73 6.73
CA SER A 60 32.80 37.61 6.07
C SER A 60 32.49 36.29 6.76
N VAL A 61 32.52 35.21 5.98
CA VAL A 61 32.54 33.83 6.48
C VAL A 61 33.81 33.15 5.98
N THR A 62 34.33 32.19 6.74
CA THR A 62 35.53 31.44 6.39
C THR A 62 35.36 29.97 6.72
N TRP A 63 35.55 29.12 5.71
CA TRP A 63 35.64 27.66 5.81
C TRP A 63 37.13 27.25 5.83
N ARG A 64 37.56 26.52 6.86
CA ARG A 64 38.94 26.10 7.12
C ARG A 64 39.05 24.57 7.16
N PRO A 65 39.46 23.92 6.06
CA PRO A 65 39.67 22.48 6.06
C PRO A 65 40.89 22.10 6.90
N GLU A 66 40.76 21.03 7.68
CA GLU A 66 41.91 20.28 8.18
C GLU A 66 42.35 19.30 7.09
N VAL A 67 43.36 19.67 6.33
CA VAL A 67 43.83 18.90 5.18
C VAL A 67 44.67 17.72 5.67
N PRO A 68 44.26 16.45 5.49
CA PRO A 68 44.99 15.30 6.04
C PRO A 68 46.30 15.03 5.29
N GLN A 69 46.41 15.42 4.02
CA GLN A 69 47.64 15.27 3.23
C GLN A 69 47.77 16.34 2.14
N ALA A 70 49.01 16.76 1.88
CA ALA A 70 49.30 17.67 0.78
C ALA A 70 48.94 17.06 -0.59
N ASP A 71 48.11 17.78 -1.37
CA ASP A 71 47.72 17.45 -2.74
C ASP A 71 47.15 18.68 -3.47
N HIS A 72 46.90 18.58 -4.77
CA HIS A 72 46.02 19.51 -5.46
C HIS A 72 44.56 19.16 -5.14
N TYR A 73 43.80 20.14 -4.67
CA TYR A 73 42.38 19.99 -4.37
C TYR A 73 41.54 20.83 -5.32
N SER A 74 40.52 20.23 -5.92
CA SER A 74 39.42 20.97 -6.54
C SER A 74 38.49 21.45 -5.43
N VAL A 75 38.21 22.76 -5.43
CA VAL A 75 37.45 23.44 -4.38
C VAL A 75 36.13 23.91 -4.99
N TYR A 76 35.03 23.73 -4.27
CA TYR A 76 33.68 24.08 -4.70
C TYR A 76 32.89 24.80 -3.60
N ALA A 77 31.96 25.65 -3.98
CA ALA A 77 30.95 26.22 -3.09
C ALA A 77 29.56 25.73 -3.51
N TRP A 78 28.70 25.41 -2.55
CA TRP A 78 27.29 25.11 -2.81
C TRP A 78 26.54 26.41 -3.08
N ILE A 79 25.82 26.47 -4.20
CA ILE A 79 25.05 27.63 -4.63
C ILE A 79 23.62 27.18 -4.92
N ALA A 80 22.65 27.74 -4.21
CA ALA A 80 21.21 27.48 -4.38
C ALA A 80 20.48 28.74 -4.93
N PRO A 81 19.32 28.58 -5.60
CA PRO A 81 18.55 29.71 -6.09
C PRO A 81 17.88 30.48 -4.93
N HIS A 82 18.10 31.79 -4.87
CA HIS A 82 17.42 32.68 -3.92
C HIS A 82 17.01 33.98 -4.60
N ASP A 83 15.78 34.45 -4.33
CA ASP A 83 15.10 35.56 -5.05
C ASP A 83 15.83 36.92 -5.03
N LEU A 84 16.82 37.10 -4.15
CA LEU A 84 17.54 38.36 -3.95
C LEU A 84 19.01 38.31 -4.40
N LEU A 85 19.45 37.22 -5.02
CA LEU A 85 20.77 37.14 -5.63
C LEU A 85 20.76 37.83 -7.00
N SER A 86 21.59 38.85 -7.20
CA SER A 86 21.43 39.76 -8.35
C SER A 86 22.72 40.19 -9.04
N ASP A 87 23.89 39.84 -8.49
CA ASP A 87 25.19 40.08 -9.12
C ASP A 87 26.21 39.03 -8.68
N THR A 88 27.37 39.04 -9.32
CA THR A 88 28.50 38.15 -9.05
C THR A 88 29.04 38.36 -7.64
N ILE A 89 29.30 37.28 -6.91
CA ILE A 89 29.91 37.28 -5.57
C ILE A 89 31.36 36.81 -5.66
N THR A 90 32.20 37.19 -4.71
CA THR A 90 33.63 36.83 -4.75
C THR A 90 34.00 35.95 -3.57
N TYR A 91 34.46 34.74 -3.88
CA TYR A 91 35.16 33.87 -2.94
C TYR A 91 36.66 34.12 -3.05
N THR A 92 37.38 33.97 -1.95
CA THR A 92 38.84 34.07 -1.90
C THR A 92 39.40 32.77 -1.36
N VAL A 93 40.21 32.08 -2.16
CA VAL A 93 40.84 30.81 -1.78
C VAL A 93 42.28 31.08 -1.37
N GLN A 94 42.62 30.76 -0.12
CA GLN A 94 43.98 30.77 0.40
C GLN A 94 44.57 29.36 0.28
N HIS A 95 45.62 29.23 -0.53
CA HIS A 95 46.29 27.98 -0.85
C HIS A 95 47.82 28.11 -0.73
N ALA A 96 48.58 27.04 -0.94
CA ALA A 96 50.04 27.04 -0.75
C ALA A 96 50.79 28.04 -1.63
N GLY A 97 50.22 28.40 -2.79
CA GLY A 97 50.78 29.34 -3.75
C GLY A 97 50.40 30.81 -3.52
N GLY A 98 49.56 31.12 -2.52
CA GLY A 98 49.09 32.46 -2.24
C GLY A 98 47.56 32.53 -2.10
N VAL A 99 47.00 33.67 -2.49
CA VAL A 99 45.58 33.98 -2.34
C VAL A 99 44.99 34.28 -3.71
N THR A 100 43.92 33.58 -4.07
CA THR A 100 43.26 33.72 -5.38
C THR A 100 41.79 34.15 -5.19
N PRO A 101 41.37 35.32 -5.71
CA PRO A 101 39.96 35.70 -5.76
C PRO A 101 39.25 35.03 -6.94
N VAL A 102 38.02 34.60 -6.72
CA VAL A 102 37.20 33.86 -7.68
C VAL A 102 35.79 34.46 -7.70
N ALA A 103 35.42 34.97 -8.87
CA ALA A 103 34.12 35.55 -9.11
C ALA A 103 33.12 34.45 -9.50
N VAL A 104 32.01 34.35 -8.77
CA VAL A 104 30.97 33.33 -8.92
C VAL A 104 29.64 34.01 -9.20
N ASN A 105 28.93 33.59 -10.25
CA ASN A 105 27.56 34.03 -10.47
C ASN A 105 26.62 33.18 -9.60
N PRO A 106 25.94 33.76 -8.58
CA PRO A 106 25.09 32.99 -7.69
C PRO A 106 23.66 32.76 -8.25
N THR A 107 23.31 33.33 -9.42
CA THR A 107 21.96 33.19 -10.01
C THR A 107 21.81 31.89 -10.79
N VAL A 108 21.70 30.77 -10.07
CA VAL A 108 21.45 29.44 -10.64
C VAL A 108 19.95 29.14 -10.69
N SER A 109 19.52 28.21 -11.55
CA SER A 109 18.11 27.77 -11.62
C SER A 109 17.81 26.56 -10.76
N GLU A 110 18.84 25.81 -10.37
CA GLU A 110 18.81 24.61 -9.52
C GLU A 110 20.10 24.63 -8.67
N PRO A 111 20.10 24.04 -7.47
CA PRO A 111 21.27 24.05 -6.60
C PRO A 111 22.42 23.18 -7.13
N ASP A 112 23.66 23.68 -7.08
CA ASP A 112 24.84 22.97 -7.61
C ASP A 112 26.17 23.34 -6.90
N TRP A 113 27.17 22.45 -7.01
CA TRP A 113 28.55 22.67 -6.57
C TRP A 113 29.34 23.47 -7.62
N VAL A 114 29.48 24.78 -7.41
CA VAL A 114 30.22 25.65 -8.33
C VAL A 114 31.71 25.64 -8.02
N SER A 115 32.54 25.35 -9.03
CA SER A 115 33.99 25.28 -8.86
C SER A 115 34.61 26.65 -8.58
N LEU A 116 35.43 26.69 -7.52
CA LEU A 116 36.32 27.81 -7.18
C LEU A 116 37.73 27.64 -7.77
N GLY A 117 38.00 26.53 -8.47
CA GLY A 117 39.29 26.20 -9.06
C GLY A 117 40.01 25.05 -8.37
N THR A 118 41.27 24.83 -8.75
CA THR A 118 42.10 23.73 -8.23
C THR A 118 43.42 24.28 -7.72
N TYR A 119 43.78 23.93 -6.49
CA TYR A 119 44.91 24.53 -5.78
C TYR A 119 45.71 23.50 -4.99
N LEU A 120 47.02 23.68 -4.92
CA LEU A 120 47.86 22.94 -3.98
C LEU A 120 47.54 23.36 -2.53
N LEU A 121 47.07 22.42 -1.72
CA LEU A 121 46.87 22.58 -0.29
C LEU A 121 47.89 21.68 0.43
N GLU A 122 48.62 22.21 1.40
CA GLU A 122 49.49 21.46 2.29
C GLU A 122 48.69 20.83 3.43
N ALA A 123 49.25 19.79 4.05
CA ALA A 123 48.61 19.15 5.20
C ALA A 123 48.47 20.10 6.41
N GLY A 124 47.36 20.01 7.13
CA GLY A 124 46.98 20.82 8.28
C GLY A 124 45.91 21.88 7.97
N ALA A 125 45.67 22.79 8.92
CA ALA A 125 44.61 23.81 8.87
C ALA A 125 45.08 25.18 8.33
N GLY A 126 46.12 25.21 7.48
CA GLY A 126 46.76 26.44 6.98
C GLY A 126 46.01 27.14 5.83
N HIS A 127 44.94 26.53 5.33
CA HIS A 127 44.22 26.94 4.12
C HIS A 127 42.77 27.27 4.44
N CYS A 128 42.14 28.12 3.61
CA CYS A 128 40.76 28.48 3.81
C CYS A 128 40.10 29.06 2.56
N VAL A 129 38.77 29.03 2.55
CA VAL A 129 37.92 29.75 1.60
C VAL A 129 37.19 30.83 2.38
N THR A 130 37.20 32.07 1.87
CA THR A 130 36.52 33.20 2.50
C THR A 130 35.52 33.81 1.52
N LEU A 131 34.29 34.06 1.98
CA LEU A 131 33.29 34.84 1.26
C LEU A 131 33.06 36.16 2.01
N THR A 132 33.04 37.27 1.27
CA THR A 132 32.79 38.61 1.81
C THR A 132 31.49 39.18 1.25
N ASN A 133 30.81 40.03 2.01
CA ASN A 133 29.63 40.77 1.54
C ASN A 133 29.98 41.97 0.63
N GLU A 134 31.23 42.12 0.21
CA GLU A 134 31.71 43.25 -0.59
C GLU A 134 31.43 43.08 -2.08
N THR A 135 30.16 43.20 -2.45
CA THR A 135 29.68 43.04 -3.83
C THR A 135 28.46 43.93 -4.09
N ARG A 136 28.04 43.99 -5.36
CA ARG A 136 26.84 44.70 -5.83
C ARG A 136 25.57 43.84 -5.83
N SER A 137 25.67 42.53 -5.55
CA SER A 137 24.48 41.67 -5.33
C SER A 137 23.65 42.21 -4.17
N THR A 138 22.37 41.87 -4.02
CA THR A 138 21.59 42.35 -2.87
C THR A 138 21.99 41.63 -1.59
N TRP A 139 22.12 40.30 -1.65
CA TRP A 139 22.65 39.45 -0.58
C TRP A 139 23.85 38.61 -1.04
N VAL A 140 24.62 38.14 -0.07
CA VAL A 140 25.49 36.97 -0.20
C VAL A 140 24.96 35.85 0.69
N ILE A 141 25.05 34.62 0.20
CA ILE A 141 24.63 33.42 0.92
C ILE A 141 25.83 32.53 1.13
N ALA A 142 25.97 32.04 2.35
CA ALA A 142 27.02 31.19 2.85
C ALA A 142 26.40 29.89 3.37
N ASP A 143 26.66 28.81 2.65
CA ASP A 143 26.13 27.49 2.93
C ASP A 143 27.33 26.52 3.10
N ALA A 144 27.58 25.63 2.15
CA ALA A 144 28.68 24.67 2.24
C ALA A 144 29.86 24.91 1.27
N VAL A 145 31.06 24.45 1.65
CA VAL A 145 32.25 24.39 0.79
C VAL A 145 32.81 22.96 0.78
N LYS A 146 33.15 22.47 -0.41
CA LYS A 146 33.70 21.13 -0.64
C LYS A 146 35.13 21.19 -1.19
N PHE A 147 36.00 20.31 -0.69
CA PHE A 147 37.38 20.11 -1.14
C PHE A 147 37.57 18.66 -1.56
N GLU A 148 38.00 18.43 -2.79
CA GLU A 148 38.25 17.09 -3.34
C GLU A 148 39.69 16.98 -3.84
N SER A 149 40.46 16.04 -3.31
CA SER A 149 41.83 15.81 -3.78
C SER A 149 41.84 15.28 -5.22
N MET A 150 42.72 15.78 -6.07
CA MET A 150 42.89 15.29 -7.43
C MET A 150 43.54 13.90 -7.49
N SER A 151 44.27 13.49 -6.45
CA SER A 151 44.74 12.11 -6.38
C SER A 151 43.55 11.17 -6.23
N PRO A 152 43.52 10.07 -6.99
CA PRO A 152 42.49 9.06 -6.85
C PRO A 152 42.66 8.33 -5.52
N TYR A 153 41.54 7.86 -4.97
CA TYR A 153 41.52 7.08 -3.73
C TYR A 153 42.41 5.81 -3.78
N ASN A 154 42.61 5.23 -4.97
CA ASN A 154 43.64 4.22 -5.22
C ASN A 154 44.59 4.65 -6.35
N ASP A 155 45.89 4.57 -6.09
CA ASP A 155 46.96 4.90 -7.06
C ASP A 155 47.13 3.86 -8.19
N GLY A 156 46.25 2.84 -8.24
CA GLY A 156 46.25 1.78 -9.24
C GLY A 156 47.24 0.65 -8.93
N ARG A 157 47.88 0.66 -7.76
CA ARG A 157 48.66 -0.48 -7.27
C ARG A 157 47.76 -1.48 -6.55
N PRO A 158 48.18 -2.75 -6.45
CA PRO A 158 47.43 -3.74 -5.67
C PRO A 158 47.43 -3.36 -4.18
N ALA A 159 46.25 -3.00 -3.66
CA ALA A 159 46.02 -2.85 -2.23
C ALA A 159 45.47 -4.17 -1.64
N THR A 160 45.90 -4.50 -0.41
CA THR A 160 45.43 -5.70 0.33
C THR A 160 44.35 -5.38 1.36
N HIS A 161 44.17 -4.10 1.68
CA HIS A 161 43.10 -3.56 2.52
C HIS A 161 42.76 -2.15 2.03
N VAL A 162 41.55 -1.70 2.36
CA VAL A 162 41.02 -0.36 2.06
C VAL A 162 40.35 0.14 3.33
N ASP A 163 40.75 1.31 3.81
CA ASP A 163 40.22 1.91 5.04
C ASP A 163 39.19 2.99 4.69
N LEU A 164 37.91 2.70 4.95
CA LEU A 164 36.80 3.61 4.69
C LEU A 164 36.43 4.38 5.96
N GLU A 165 36.19 5.68 5.85
CA GLU A 165 35.58 6.45 6.94
C GLU A 165 34.06 6.19 7.00
N GLY A 166 33.43 6.55 8.12
CA GLY A 166 32.05 6.15 8.45
C GLY A 166 30.94 6.60 7.49
N GLN A 167 31.27 7.37 6.44
CA GLN A 167 30.35 7.87 5.42
C GLN A 167 30.83 7.60 3.97
N ASP A 168 31.95 6.88 3.80
CA ASP A 168 32.47 6.55 2.46
C ASP A 168 31.83 5.27 1.91
N GLY A 169 31.60 5.24 0.60
CA GLY A 169 31.15 4.06 -0.14
C GLY A 169 31.98 3.82 -1.40
N ILE A 170 32.23 2.55 -1.74
CA ILE A 170 32.85 2.16 -3.02
C ILE A 170 31.79 1.52 -3.90
N ILE A 171 31.55 2.10 -5.08
CA ILE A 171 30.75 1.49 -6.14
C ILE A 171 31.71 0.85 -7.14
N LEU A 172 31.70 -0.49 -7.23
CA LEU A 172 32.45 -1.23 -8.23
C LEU A 172 31.63 -1.30 -9.53
N LEU A 173 31.96 -0.45 -10.51
CA LEU A 173 31.34 -0.45 -11.83
C LEU A 173 32.08 -1.44 -12.75
N ASN A 174 31.33 -2.34 -13.39
CA ASN A 174 31.88 -3.37 -14.26
C ASN A 174 31.56 -3.04 -15.74
N GLU A 175 32.38 -2.22 -16.41
CA GLU A 175 32.15 -1.81 -17.80
C GLU A 175 33.19 -2.37 -18.81
N SER A 176 32.87 -3.57 -19.33
CA SER A 176 33.04 -4.24 -20.66
C SER A 176 34.13 -3.86 -21.72
N PRO A 177 34.52 -4.76 -22.66
CA PRO A 177 34.67 -6.22 -22.61
C PRO A 177 36.09 -6.67 -23.07
N ARG A 178 36.81 -7.41 -22.24
CA ARG A 178 37.51 -8.59 -22.80
C ARG A 178 36.43 -9.58 -23.19
N ARG A 179 36.63 -10.42 -24.22
CA ARG A 179 35.71 -11.54 -24.46
C ARG A 179 35.47 -12.23 -23.13
N ALA A 180 34.25 -12.13 -22.62
CA ALA A 180 33.85 -12.81 -21.41
C ALA A 180 33.92 -14.30 -21.72
N HIS A 181 34.96 -14.95 -21.21
CA HIS A 181 35.08 -16.38 -21.27
C HIS A 181 34.34 -16.96 -20.08
N LEU A 182 33.69 -18.09 -20.28
CA LEU A 182 33.04 -18.82 -19.19
C LEU A 182 34.06 -19.05 -18.07
N ALA A 183 33.74 -18.61 -16.86
CA ALA A 183 34.60 -18.70 -15.67
C ALA A 183 33.91 -19.44 -14.50
N GLY A 184 32.62 -19.74 -14.64
CA GLY A 184 31.85 -20.48 -13.64
C GLY A 184 30.42 -20.75 -14.10
N VAL A 185 29.74 -21.63 -13.38
CA VAL A 185 28.30 -21.85 -13.48
C VAL A 185 27.76 -22.02 -12.06
N THR A 186 26.60 -21.44 -11.80
CA THR A 186 25.84 -21.57 -10.55
C THR A 186 24.49 -22.18 -10.87
N LEU A 187 24.11 -23.23 -10.15
CA LEU A 187 22.84 -23.91 -10.27
C LEU A 187 21.82 -23.30 -9.30
N LEU A 188 20.80 -22.65 -9.84
CA LEU A 188 19.65 -22.14 -9.10
C LEU A 188 18.44 -23.06 -9.24
N GLY A 189 17.60 -23.09 -8.22
CA GLY A 189 16.37 -23.89 -8.18
C GLY A 189 15.98 -24.28 -6.76
N PRO A 190 14.89 -25.03 -6.56
CA PRO A 190 14.46 -25.44 -5.23
C PRO A 190 15.37 -26.54 -4.64
N PRO A 191 15.68 -26.51 -3.32
CA PRO A 191 16.48 -27.55 -2.64
C PRO A 191 15.68 -28.83 -2.34
N GLY A 192 14.39 -28.84 -2.61
CA GLY A 192 13.52 -29.99 -2.35
C GLY A 192 12.13 -29.77 -2.92
N GLY A 193 11.31 -30.82 -2.84
CA GLY A 193 9.98 -30.86 -3.44
C GLY A 193 9.29 -32.19 -3.20
N TYR A 194 8.26 -32.48 -3.99
CA TYR A 194 7.46 -33.68 -3.90
C TYR A 194 7.47 -34.44 -5.23
N THR A 195 7.20 -35.74 -5.15
CA THR A 195 7.08 -36.60 -6.32
C THR A 195 5.98 -36.11 -7.26
N GLY A 196 6.17 -36.22 -8.58
CA GLY A 196 5.13 -35.89 -9.57
C GLY A 196 5.02 -34.39 -9.90
N THR A 197 5.77 -33.52 -9.22
CA THR A 197 5.85 -32.08 -9.53
C THR A 197 7.09 -31.77 -10.37
N ALA A 198 6.93 -30.89 -11.38
CA ALA A 198 8.01 -30.43 -12.22
C ALA A 198 8.72 -29.22 -11.59
N TYR A 199 10.03 -29.29 -11.43
CA TYR A 199 10.84 -28.22 -10.81
C TYR A 199 11.83 -27.64 -11.80
N ALA A 200 11.77 -26.31 -11.99
CA ALA A 200 12.69 -25.59 -12.86
C ALA A 200 14.04 -25.33 -12.16
N TYR A 201 15.12 -25.51 -12.91
CA TYR A 201 16.49 -25.19 -12.50
C TYR A 201 17.16 -24.35 -13.58
N THR A 202 17.94 -23.37 -13.14
CA THR A 202 18.60 -22.40 -14.02
C THR A 202 20.10 -22.43 -13.78
N ALA A 203 20.86 -22.54 -14.87
CA ALA A 203 22.31 -22.42 -14.88
C ALA A 203 22.69 -20.97 -15.17
N VAL A 204 23.16 -20.27 -14.15
CA VAL A 204 23.67 -18.91 -14.28
C VAL A 204 25.18 -18.99 -14.49
N ILE A 205 25.62 -18.63 -15.69
CA ILE A 205 27.05 -18.60 -16.01
C ILE A 205 27.70 -17.33 -15.47
N THR A 206 28.96 -17.43 -15.07
CA THR A 206 29.75 -16.28 -14.64
C THR A 206 30.89 -16.07 -15.63
N PRO A 207 31.03 -14.86 -16.21
CA PRO A 207 30.06 -13.76 -16.18
C PRO A 207 28.83 -14.07 -17.06
N THR A 208 27.69 -13.41 -16.85
CA THR A 208 26.43 -13.67 -17.59
C THR A 208 26.47 -13.16 -19.04
N ASN A 209 27.45 -12.32 -19.39
CA ASN A 209 27.63 -11.72 -20.71
C ASN A 209 28.66 -12.46 -21.59
N VAL A 210 28.88 -13.76 -21.37
CA VAL A 210 29.75 -14.60 -22.23
C VAL A 210 29.22 -14.56 -23.67
N THR A 211 30.08 -14.16 -24.61
CA THR A 211 29.72 -13.98 -26.03
C THR A 211 30.04 -15.21 -26.90
N SER A 212 30.85 -16.13 -26.41
CA SER A 212 31.10 -17.43 -27.05
C SER A 212 29.92 -18.38 -26.80
N THR A 213 29.62 -19.28 -27.74
CA THR A 213 28.61 -20.33 -27.53
C THR A 213 28.91 -21.16 -26.29
N VAL A 214 27.93 -21.29 -25.39
CA VAL A 214 27.99 -22.17 -24.22
C VAL A 214 27.04 -23.34 -24.42
N THR A 215 27.53 -24.55 -24.20
CA THR A 215 26.73 -25.77 -24.26
C THR A 215 26.44 -26.25 -22.84
N TYR A 216 25.18 -26.59 -22.56
CA TYR A 216 24.76 -27.08 -21.24
C TYR A 216 24.49 -28.58 -21.28
N ALA A 217 24.94 -29.31 -20.27
CA ALA A 217 24.59 -30.70 -20.06
C ALA A 217 24.13 -30.91 -18.62
N TRP A 218 22.92 -31.42 -18.45
CA TRP A 218 22.33 -31.68 -17.14
C TRP A 218 22.36 -33.18 -16.82
N THR A 219 22.68 -33.51 -15.57
CA THR A 219 22.77 -34.89 -15.06
C THR A 219 22.07 -34.99 -13.70
N PRO A 220 21.17 -35.98 -13.48
CA PRO A 220 20.64 -36.94 -14.47
C PRO A 220 19.90 -36.22 -15.62
N PRO A 221 19.56 -36.91 -16.74
CA PRO A 221 18.81 -36.28 -17.81
C PRO A 221 17.51 -35.65 -17.29
N PRO A 222 17.24 -34.37 -17.60
CA PRO A 222 16.03 -33.69 -17.15
C PRO A 222 14.81 -34.13 -17.97
N ALA A 223 13.61 -33.80 -17.48
CA ALA A 223 12.37 -34.05 -18.21
C ALA A 223 12.27 -33.16 -19.45
N THR A 224 12.64 -31.88 -19.33
CA THR A 224 12.69 -30.92 -20.45
C THR A 224 13.87 -29.94 -20.30
N GLY A 225 14.28 -29.30 -21.40
CA GLY A 225 15.31 -28.25 -21.38
C GLY A 225 16.76 -28.73 -21.40
N GLN A 226 17.02 -30.01 -21.69
CA GLN A 226 18.37 -30.51 -21.93
C GLN A 226 19.07 -29.71 -23.03
N GLY A 227 20.34 -29.36 -22.81
CA GLY A 227 21.09 -28.51 -23.76
C GLY A 227 20.93 -27.00 -23.54
N THR A 228 20.01 -26.57 -22.67
CA THR A 228 19.72 -25.15 -22.44
C THR A 228 20.08 -24.70 -21.02
N ALA A 229 20.09 -23.38 -20.79
CA ALA A 229 20.39 -22.80 -19.49
C ALA A 229 19.26 -23.00 -18.47
N VAL A 230 18.04 -23.37 -18.90
CA VAL A 230 16.88 -23.60 -18.02
C VAL A 230 16.32 -24.98 -18.28
N THR A 231 16.17 -25.78 -17.24
CA THR A 231 15.70 -27.16 -17.37
C THR A 231 14.62 -27.47 -16.35
N SER A 232 13.82 -28.51 -16.59
CA SER A 232 12.83 -28.99 -15.63
C SER A 232 13.06 -30.46 -15.29
N TYR A 233 13.04 -30.77 -14.00
CA TYR A 233 13.11 -32.13 -13.48
C TYR A 233 11.77 -32.58 -12.92
N LEU A 234 11.43 -33.85 -13.15
CA LEU A 234 10.24 -34.52 -12.64
C LEU A 234 10.66 -35.85 -12.03
N TRP A 235 10.40 -36.04 -10.74
CA TRP A 235 10.77 -37.26 -10.02
C TRP A 235 9.54 -38.07 -9.62
N GLY A 236 9.51 -39.35 -10.00
CA GLY A 236 8.40 -40.26 -9.65
C GLY A 236 8.54 -40.93 -8.29
N THR A 237 9.71 -40.85 -7.65
CA THR A 237 9.99 -41.55 -6.39
C THR A 237 10.59 -40.62 -5.34
N PRO A 238 10.24 -40.75 -4.05
CA PRO A 238 10.87 -39.99 -2.98
C PRO A 238 12.34 -40.37 -2.87
N GLY A 239 13.19 -39.42 -2.54
CA GLY A 239 14.62 -39.64 -2.39
C GLY A 239 15.41 -38.36 -2.46
N SER A 240 16.72 -38.49 -2.20
CA SER A 240 17.66 -37.41 -2.43
C SER A 240 18.29 -37.58 -3.81
N TYR A 241 18.17 -36.56 -4.64
CA TYR A 241 18.72 -36.53 -6.00
C TYR A 241 19.82 -35.49 -6.08
N THR A 242 20.89 -35.78 -6.82
CA THR A 242 21.92 -34.79 -7.13
C THR A 242 21.69 -34.27 -8.54
N VAL A 243 21.23 -33.04 -8.67
CA VAL A 243 21.17 -32.34 -9.96
C VAL A 243 22.51 -31.69 -10.21
N THR A 244 23.08 -31.91 -11.38
CA THR A 244 24.38 -31.39 -11.79
C THR A 244 24.24 -30.73 -13.14
N VAL A 245 24.74 -29.50 -13.28
CA VAL A 245 24.88 -28.84 -14.58
C VAL A 245 26.34 -28.73 -14.96
N SER A 246 26.66 -29.04 -16.20
CA SER A 246 27.92 -28.70 -16.84
C SER A 246 27.69 -27.63 -17.90
N ALA A 247 28.38 -26.50 -17.77
CA ALA A 247 28.45 -25.47 -18.79
C ALA A 247 29.82 -25.52 -19.47
N VAL A 248 29.84 -25.68 -20.78
CA VAL A 248 31.07 -25.80 -21.59
C VAL A 248 31.15 -24.60 -22.54
N GLY A 249 32.15 -23.76 -22.34
CA GLY A 249 32.50 -22.65 -23.23
C GLY A 249 33.69 -22.98 -24.12
N GLU A 250 34.15 -21.99 -24.90
CA GLU A 250 35.24 -22.14 -25.89
C GLU A 250 36.57 -22.64 -25.30
N PHE A 251 36.86 -22.36 -24.02
CA PHE A 251 38.17 -22.64 -23.39
C PHE A 251 38.10 -23.49 -22.13
N ALA A 252 36.93 -23.61 -21.50
CA ALA A 252 36.78 -24.25 -20.19
C ALA A 252 35.37 -24.80 -19.98
N ALA A 253 35.27 -25.78 -19.08
CA ALA A 253 34.02 -26.37 -18.62
C ALA A 253 33.92 -26.22 -17.10
N PHE A 254 32.73 -25.86 -16.62
CA PHE A 254 32.43 -25.73 -15.20
C PHE A 254 31.24 -26.59 -14.85
N ILE A 255 31.23 -27.05 -13.61
CA ILE A 255 30.17 -27.91 -13.08
C ILE A 255 29.72 -27.33 -11.75
N ASP A 256 28.40 -27.32 -11.54
CA ASP A 256 27.81 -27.10 -10.24
C ASP A 256 26.77 -28.19 -9.97
N SER A 257 26.64 -28.58 -8.71
CA SER A 257 25.76 -29.67 -8.29
C SER A 257 25.02 -29.33 -7.02
N ARG A 258 23.75 -29.71 -6.95
CA ARG A 258 22.89 -29.51 -5.80
C ARG A 258 22.16 -30.79 -5.43
N VAL A 259 22.10 -31.04 -4.13
CA VAL A 259 21.25 -32.09 -3.58
C VAL A 259 19.82 -31.55 -3.44
N VAL A 260 18.88 -32.26 -4.04
CA VAL A 260 17.44 -31.97 -4.05
C VAL A 260 16.73 -33.08 -3.28
N SER A 261 16.04 -32.72 -2.21
CA SER A 261 15.28 -33.67 -1.39
C SER A 261 13.84 -33.76 -1.87
N ILE A 262 13.48 -34.88 -2.51
CA ILE A 262 12.12 -35.15 -2.96
C ILE A 262 11.41 -36.05 -1.95
N GLN A 263 10.30 -35.58 -1.43
CA GLN A 263 9.43 -36.35 -0.54
C GLN A 263 8.29 -36.99 -1.34
N ALA A 264 7.68 -38.03 -0.78
CA ALA A 264 6.38 -38.48 -1.30
C ALA A 264 5.40 -37.33 -1.12
N LEU A 265 4.54 -37.07 -2.12
CA LEU A 265 3.38 -36.21 -1.92
C LEU A 265 2.74 -36.58 -0.57
N PRO A 266 2.49 -35.60 0.31
CA PRO A 266 1.80 -35.89 1.56
C PRO A 266 0.52 -36.64 1.22
N ALA A 267 0.17 -37.67 2.01
CA ALA A 267 -1.17 -38.24 1.87
C ALA A 267 -2.17 -37.09 2.01
N PRO A 268 -3.24 -37.03 1.17
CA PRO A 268 -4.24 -35.99 1.30
C PRO A 268 -4.68 -35.94 2.76
N ALA A 269 -4.58 -34.77 3.39
CA ALA A 269 -5.20 -34.58 4.67
C ALA A 269 -6.70 -34.86 4.48
N ALA A 270 -7.33 -35.51 5.46
CA ALA A 270 -8.75 -35.82 5.37
C ALA A 270 -9.57 -34.51 5.28
N SER A 271 -10.47 -34.50 4.27
CA SER A 271 -11.42 -33.48 3.81
C SER A 271 -10.81 -32.12 3.44
N GLY A 272 -10.68 -31.87 2.14
CA GLY A 272 -10.69 -30.51 1.61
C GLY A 272 -12.10 -29.89 1.71
N ASP A 273 -12.37 -28.84 0.94
CA ASP A 273 -13.66 -28.13 0.98
C ASP A 273 -14.82 -28.90 0.29
N GLU A 274 -15.94 -28.21 0.02
CA GLU A 274 -17.14 -28.81 -0.57
C GLU A 274 -17.07 -28.99 -2.10
N TYR A 275 -16.06 -28.41 -2.75
CA TYR A 275 -15.83 -28.41 -4.20
C TYR A 275 -14.71 -29.36 -4.63
N GLU A 276 -14.14 -30.10 -3.68
CA GLU A 276 -13.10 -31.09 -3.90
C GLU A 276 -13.48 -32.17 -4.91
N ASP A 277 -12.50 -32.60 -5.71
CA ASP A 277 -12.58 -33.32 -7.01
C ASP A 277 -12.42 -32.42 -8.25
N ASP A 278 -11.96 -31.18 -8.08
CA ASP A 278 -11.73 -30.18 -9.13
C ASP A 278 -10.26 -30.03 -9.58
N GLY A 279 -9.38 -30.92 -9.11
CA GLY A 279 -7.95 -30.96 -9.45
C GLY A 279 -7.59 -31.06 -10.95
N LEU A 280 -8.57 -31.39 -11.80
CA LEU A 280 -8.41 -31.54 -13.25
C LEU A 280 -9.46 -30.71 -13.98
N CYS A 281 -9.06 -30.04 -15.06
CA CYS A 281 -10.00 -29.27 -15.89
C CYS A 281 -11.22 -30.06 -16.38
N ALA A 282 -11.07 -31.37 -16.66
CA ALA A 282 -12.19 -32.22 -17.07
C ALA A 282 -13.25 -32.42 -15.97
N GLN A 283 -12.90 -32.12 -14.73
CA GLN A 283 -13.75 -32.17 -13.55
C GLN A 283 -14.13 -30.77 -13.05
N ALA A 284 -13.84 -29.72 -13.84
CA ALA A 284 -14.03 -28.35 -13.40
C ALA A 284 -15.45 -28.10 -12.88
N ALA A 285 -15.56 -27.64 -11.64
CA ALA A 285 -16.84 -27.35 -11.01
C ALA A 285 -17.53 -26.20 -11.75
N VAL A 286 -18.85 -26.30 -11.97
CA VAL A 286 -19.60 -25.19 -12.60
C VAL A 286 -19.87 -24.14 -11.54
N ILE A 287 -19.51 -22.89 -11.83
CA ILE A 287 -19.93 -21.72 -11.07
C ILE A 287 -20.74 -20.82 -11.99
N HIS A 288 -21.94 -20.42 -11.55
CA HIS A 288 -22.79 -19.54 -12.32
C HIS A 288 -22.54 -18.08 -11.93
N ALA A 289 -22.87 -17.18 -12.86
CA ALA A 289 -22.75 -15.76 -12.60
C ALA A 289 -23.85 -15.27 -11.65
N ASP A 290 -23.47 -14.34 -10.78
CA ASP A 290 -24.33 -13.68 -9.80
C ASP A 290 -24.93 -14.65 -8.76
N GLU A 291 -24.26 -15.76 -8.51
CA GLU A 291 -24.51 -16.65 -7.36
C GLU A 291 -23.56 -16.32 -6.20
N ARG A 292 -23.94 -16.80 -5.00
CA ARG A 292 -23.17 -16.65 -3.76
C ARG A 292 -21.71 -17.06 -3.98
N SER A 293 -20.79 -16.31 -3.36
CA SER A 293 -19.37 -16.65 -3.36
C SER A 293 -19.12 -18.06 -2.79
N GLN A 294 -18.36 -18.86 -3.53
CA GLN A 294 -17.91 -20.18 -3.13
C GLN A 294 -16.66 -20.05 -2.25
N VAL A 295 -16.57 -20.81 -1.17
CA VAL A 295 -15.39 -20.84 -0.29
C VAL A 295 -14.56 -22.05 -0.65
N HIS A 296 -13.36 -21.81 -1.15
CA HIS A 296 -12.41 -22.82 -1.62
C HIS A 296 -11.15 -22.82 -0.76
N THR A 297 -10.39 -23.91 -0.80
CA THR A 297 -9.11 -24.06 -0.13
C THR A 297 -8.08 -24.72 -1.03
N PHE A 298 -6.85 -24.20 -1.03
CA PHE A 298 -5.71 -24.96 -1.55
C PHE A 298 -5.32 -26.03 -0.52
N HIS A 299 -6.05 -27.13 -0.50
CA HIS A 299 -6.05 -28.11 0.59
C HIS A 299 -4.83 -29.04 0.54
N THR A 300 -4.22 -29.25 -0.64
CA THR A 300 -3.01 -30.08 -0.82
C THR A 300 -1.81 -29.34 -1.43
N TYR A 301 -0.63 -29.97 -1.39
CA TYR A 301 0.57 -29.37 -1.98
C TYR A 301 0.40 -29.15 -3.49
N GLY A 302 0.56 -27.91 -3.93
CA GLY A 302 0.45 -27.54 -5.34
C GLY A 302 -0.92 -27.78 -5.94
N ASP A 303 -1.95 -27.67 -5.10
CA ASP A 303 -3.35 -27.79 -5.46
C ASP A 303 -3.74 -26.90 -6.63
N VAL A 304 -4.72 -27.36 -7.40
CA VAL A 304 -5.22 -26.64 -8.57
C VAL A 304 -6.72 -26.80 -8.66
N ASP A 305 -7.43 -25.73 -8.37
CA ASP A 305 -8.88 -25.75 -8.37
C ASP A 305 -9.37 -25.31 -9.74
N TRP A 306 -10.04 -26.21 -10.45
CA TRP A 306 -10.61 -25.90 -11.75
C TRP A 306 -12.09 -25.56 -11.63
N VAL A 307 -12.48 -24.40 -12.17
CA VAL A 307 -13.89 -24.04 -12.32
C VAL A 307 -14.24 -23.74 -13.78
N SER A 308 -15.52 -23.84 -14.11
CA SER A 308 -16.04 -23.48 -15.43
C SER A 308 -17.23 -22.52 -15.33
N VAL A 309 -17.26 -21.57 -16.25
CA VAL A 309 -18.30 -20.56 -16.36
C VAL A 309 -18.94 -20.68 -17.74
N ALA A 310 -20.25 -20.92 -17.77
CA ALA A 310 -21.03 -20.81 -19.00
C ALA A 310 -21.29 -19.33 -19.29
N ALA A 311 -20.78 -18.82 -20.41
CA ALA A 311 -20.77 -17.40 -20.68
C ALA A 311 -21.62 -17.02 -21.89
N THR A 312 -22.40 -15.95 -21.76
CA THR A 312 -23.27 -15.43 -22.83
C THR A 312 -22.50 -14.42 -23.68
N PRO A 313 -22.54 -14.53 -25.03
CA PRO A 313 -21.88 -13.57 -25.90
C PRO A 313 -22.30 -12.12 -25.62
N GLY A 314 -21.33 -11.22 -25.47
CA GLY A 314 -21.57 -9.79 -25.29
C GLY A 314 -21.85 -9.34 -23.84
N ILE A 315 -21.89 -10.26 -22.87
CA ILE A 315 -21.95 -9.91 -21.44
C ILE A 315 -20.53 -9.94 -20.86
N THR A 316 -20.11 -8.87 -20.19
CA THR A 316 -18.83 -8.86 -19.49
C THR A 316 -18.96 -9.59 -18.17
N TYR A 317 -18.03 -10.49 -17.88
CA TYR A 317 -17.96 -11.22 -16.61
C TYR A 317 -16.68 -10.85 -15.86
N VAL A 318 -16.78 -10.74 -14.54
CA VAL A 318 -15.64 -10.59 -13.63
C VAL A 318 -15.56 -11.84 -12.77
N VAL A 319 -14.54 -12.65 -12.98
CA VAL A 319 -14.23 -13.80 -12.13
C VAL A 319 -13.19 -13.35 -11.12
N ARG A 320 -13.50 -13.50 -9.84
CA ARG A 320 -12.69 -12.95 -8.74
C ARG A 320 -12.50 -13.97 -7.63
N ALA A 321 -11.26 -14.17 -7.22
CA ALA A 321 -10.90 -14.84 -5.98
C ALA A 321 -10.39 -13.79 -4.98
N ARG A 322 -11.08 -13.64 -3.84
CA ARG A 322 -10.67 -12.76 -2.76
C ARG A 322 -10.08 -13.59 -1.62
N VAL A 323 -8.96 -13.16 -1.07
CA VAL A 323 -8.30 -13.85 0.04
C VAL A 323 -8.73 -13.22 1.36
N PRO A 324 -9.35 -13.96 2.29
CA PRO A 324 -9.68 -13.44 3.62
C PRO A 324 -8.43 -13.00 4.40
N PRO A 325 -8.53 -12.01 5.31
CA PRO A 325 -7.36 -11.45 6.03
C PRO A 325 -6.52 -12.45 6.84
N ASP A 326 -7.13 -13.56 7.26
CA ASP A 326 -6.53 -14.61 8.07
C ASP A 326 -5.98 -15.77 7.23
N SER A 327 -6.09 -15.70 5.91
CA SER A 327 -5.53 -16.71 5.03
C SER A 327 -4.16 -16.33 4.47
N ALA A 328 -3.31 -17.35 4.30
CA ALA A 328 -2.01 -17.24 3.66
C ALA A 328 -2.05 -17.59 2.17
N ALA A 329 -3.24 -17.64 1.55
CA ALA A 329 -3.37 -17.85 0.11
C ALA A 329 -2.80 -16.67 -0.69
N ASP A 330 -2.16 -16.97 -1.80
CA ASP A 330 -1.69 -15.99 -2.78
C ASP A 330 -2.15 -16.50 -4.16
N VAL A 331 -3.34 -16.06 -4.57
CA VAL A 331 -4.08 -16.72 -5.65
C VAL A 331 -3.56 -16.25 -7.01
N VAL A 332 -3.22 -17.21 -7.86
CA VAL A 332 -3.00 -17.00 -9.29
C VAL A 332 -4.14 -17.66 -10.05
N MET A 333 -4.71 -16.95 -11.03
CA MET A 333 -5.80 -17.44 -11.87
C MET A 333 -5.45 -17.35 -13.35
N GLU A 334 -5.66 -18.44 -14.09
CA GLU A 334 -5.50 -18.51 -15.54
C GLU A 334 -6.82 -18.95 -16.19
N ALA A 335 -7.25 -18.26 -17.24
CA ALA A 335 -8.48 -18.56 -17.98
C ALA A 335 -8.18 -19.26 -19.31
N PHE A 336 -9.04 -20.19 -19.71
CA PHE A 336 -8.91 -21.04 -20.88
C PHE A 336 -10.25 -21.16 -21.62
N GLU A 337 -10.22 -21.20 -22.95
CA GLU A 337 -11.41 -21.50 -23.76
C GLU A 337 -11.70 -23.01 -23.87
N ALA A 338 -10.71 -23.85 -23.54
CA ALA A 338 -10.85 -25.31 -23.49
C ALA A 338 -9.73 -25.93 -22.63
N CYS A 339 -9.99 -27.08 -22.01
CA CYS A 339 -9.03 -27.77 -21.15
C CYS A 339 -7.68 -28.14 -21.79
N SER A 340 -7.64 -28.34 -23.10
CA SER A 340 -6.39 -28.66 -23.83
C SER A 340 -5.72 -27.43 -24.44
N GLY A 341 -6.26 -26.23 -24.21
CA GLY A 341 -5.77 -24.97 -24.75
C GLY A 341 -4.66 -24.34 -23.91
N SER A 342 -4.10 -23.25 -24.42
CA SER A 342 -3.25 -22.34 -23.64
C SER A 342 -4.09 -21.28 -22.93
N PRO A 343 -3.60 -20.66 -21.84
CA PRO A 343 -4.30 -19.58 -21.18
C PRO A 343 -4.59 -18.42 -22.16
N THR A 344 -5.81 -17.91 -22.15
CA THR A 344 -6.23 -16.73 -22.94
C THR A 344 -6.19 -15.44 -22.13
N ALA A 345 -6.28 -15.54 -20.81
CA ALA A 345 -6.08 -14.45 -19.86
C ALA A 345 -5.49 -14.99 -18.56
N SER A 346 -4.82 -14.14 -17.78
CA SER A 346 -4.25 -14.53 -16.49
C SER A 346 -4.20 -13.34 -15.54
N SER A 347 -4.51 -13.55 -14.27
CA SER A 347 -4.22 -12.61 -13.20
C SER A 347 -2.90 -13.00 -12.54
N LEU A 348 -1.79 -12.50 -13.10
CA LEU A 348 -0.45 -12.63 -12.53
C LEU A 348 -0.06 -11.34 -11.80
N TYR A 349 -1.02 -10.70 -11.14
CA TYR A 349 -0.78 -9.45 -10.44
C TYR A 349 0.17 -9.72 -9.26
N THR A 350 1.44 -9.34 -9.41
CA THR A 350 2.46 -9.57 -8.37
C THR A 350 2.31 -8.66 -7.16
N PHE A 351 1.29 -7.78 -7.15
CA PHE A 351 1.11 -6.76 -6.14
C PHE A 351 0.03 -7.10 -5.11
N THR A 352 -0.83 -8.09 -5.34
CA THR A 352 -1.94 -8.47 -4.45
C THR A 352 -2.09 -9.99 -4.38
N SER A 353 -2.60 -10.50 -3.27
CA SER A 353 -2.95 -11.91 -3.07
C SER A 353 -4.28 -12.31 -3.73
N ASP A 354 -5.10 -11.33 -4.08
CA ASP A 354 -6.38 -11.54 -4.77
C ASP A 354 -6.17 -11.76 -6.27
N ALA A 355 -7.03 -12.55 -6.89
CA ALA A 355 -7.02 -12.79 -8.33
C ALA A 355 -8.30 -12.26 -8.98
N ARG A 356 -8.16 -11.68 -10.19
CA ARG A 356 -9.29 -11.21 -10.98
C ARG A 356 -9.03 -11.36 -12.47
N VAL A 357 -9.96 -11.99 -13.18
CA VAL A 357 -9.98 -12.05 -14.64
C VAL A 357 -11.28 -11.44 -15.15
N VAL A 358 -11.17 -10.53 -16.11
CA VAL A 358 -12.32 -9.93 -16.80
C VAL A 358 -12.45 -10.59 -18.17
N LEU A 359 -13.64 -11.10 -18.48
CA LEU A 359 -13.94 -11.75 -19.75
C LEU A 359 -15.03 -11.00 -20.50
N THR A 360 -14.84 -10.81 -21.80
CA THR A 360 -15.91 -10.46 -22.75
C THR A 360 -16.01 -11.61 -23.75
N PRO A 361 -16.86 -12.62 -23.46
CA PRO A 361 -16.85 -13.88 -24.17
C PRO A 361 -17.52 -13.77 -25.53
N THR A 362 -17.07 -14.60 -26.47
CA THR A 362 -17.72 -14.76 -27.79
C THR A 362 -18.77 -15.88 -27.79
N GLY A 363 -18.94 -16.54 -26.64
CA GLY A 363 -19.88 -17.64 -26.37
C GLY A 363 -19.17 -18.91 -25.89
N GLY A 364 -19.92 -19.82 -25.28
CA GLY A 364 -19.40 -21.12 -24.81
C GLY A 364 -19.00 -21.12 -23.34
N SER A 365 -18.24 -22.14 -22.94
CA SER A 365 -17.72 -22.30 -21.58
C SER A 365 -16.28 -21.85 -21.51
N TYR A 366 -15.93 -21.12 -20.46
CA TYR A 366 -14.57 -20.76 -20.11
C TYR A 366 -14.17 -21.52 -18.85
N TYR A 367 -12.91 -21.96 -18.78
CA TYR A 367 -12.35 -22.72 -17.67
C TYR A 367 -11.30 -21.87 -16.97
N PHE A 368 -11.21 -21.99 -15.66
CA PHE A 368 -10.23 -21.27 -14.86
C PHE A 368 -9.46 -22.25 -14.01
N ALA A 369 -8.14 -22.11 -14.01
CA ALA A 369 -7.27 -22.80 -13.08
C ALA A 369 -6.82 -21.82 -12.01
N LEU A 370 -7.13 -22.11 -10.75
CA LEU A 370 -6.70 -21.34 -9.59
C LEU A 370 -5.60 -22.11 -8.87
N ARG A 371 -4.55 -21.41 -8.45
CA ARG A 371 -3.38 -22.00 -7.78
C ARG A 371 -2.88 -21.07 -6.70
N ASN A 372 -2.27 -21.62 -5.66
CA ASN A 372 -1.43 -20.83 -4.78
C ASN A 372 -0.08 -20.53 -5.45
N LEU A 373 0.34 -19.27 -5.47
CA LEU A 373 1.64 -18.84 -6.00
C LEU A 373 2.79 -19.59 -5.33
N THR A 374 2.63 -19.92 -4.04
CA THR A 374 3.55 -20.76 -3.29
C THR A 374 2.92 -22.14 -3.03
N PRO A 375 3.18 -23.18 -3.86
CA PRO A 375 2.61 -24.53 -3.71
C PRO A 375 2.80 -25.19 -2.33
N ALA A 376 3.83 -24.76 -1.59
CA ALA A 376 4.13 -25.26 -0.25
C ALA A 376 3.24 -24.66 0.86
N VAL A 377 2.46 -23.63 0.55
CA VAL A 377 1.44 -23.06 1.44
C VAL A 377 0.11 -23.70 1.06
N TYR A 378 -0.33 -24.66 1.88
CA TYR A 378 -1.56 -25.43 1.64
C TYR A 378 -2.18 -25.88 2.97
N GLY A 379 -3.43 -26.35 2.89
CA GLY A 379 -4.22 -26.87 4.00
C GLY A 379 -5.52 -26.11 4.19
N SER A 380 -6.38 -26.56 5.09
CA SER A 380 -7.74 -26.02 5.29
C SER A 380 -7.83 -24.57 5.78
N GLN A 381 -6.69 -23.91 6.03
CA GLN A 381 -6.59 -22.49 6.40
C GLN A 381 -6.13 -21.60 5.22
N VAL A 382 -5.75 -22.23 4.09
CA VAL A 382 -5.34 -21.54 2.87
C VAL A 382 -6.59 -21.41 1.99
N VAL A 383 -7.42 -20.43 2.34
CA VAL A 383 -8.79 -20.20 1.89
C VAL A 383 -8.82 -19.04 0.89
N TYR A 384 -9.69 -19.12 -0.11
CA TYR A 384 -10.10 -17.99 -0.92
C TYR A 384 -11.60 -18.06 -1.27
N HIS A 385 -12.19 -16.89 -1.51
CA HIS A 385 -13.60 -16.73 -1.82
C HIS A 385 -13.75 -16.45 -3.32
N LEU A 386 -14.29 -17.41 -4.06
CA LEU A 386 -14.47 -17.37 -5.51
C LEU A 386 -15.86 -16.88 -5.89
N SER A 387 -15.93 -15.93 -6.82
CA SER A 387 -17.19 -15.35 -7.31
C SER A 387 -17.11 -15.07 -8.80
N VAL A 388 -18.26 -15.14 -9.47
CA VAL A 388 -18.42 -14.72 -10.86
C VAL A 388 -19.54 -13.70 -10.90
N ARG A 389 -19.23 -12.49 -11.35
CA ARG A 389 -20.22 -11.43 -11.51
C ARG A 389 -20.47 -11.15 -12.99
N SER A 390 -21.74 -11.08 -13.39
CA SER A 390 -22.09 -10.49 -14.68
C SER A 390 -22.19 -8.97 -14.52
N LEU A 391 -21.60 -8.24 -15.46
CA LEU A 391 -21.72 -6.79 -15.56
C LEU A 391 -22.63 -6.48 -16.76
N PRO A 392 -23.97 -6.50 -16.58
CA PRO A 392 -24.90 -6.15 -17.64
C PRO A 392 -24.79 -4.66 -18.01
N ASP A 393 -25.31 -4.31 -19.19
CA ASP A 393 -25.51 -2.92 -19.58
C ASP A 393 -26.39 -2.17 -18.57
N GLN A 394 -26.10 -0.87 -18.40
CA GLN A 394 -26.68 0.09 -17.45
C GLN A 394 -28.17 -0.14 -17.09
N PRO A 395 -28.56 -0.13 -15.79
CA PRO A 395 -29.97 -0.19 -15.43
C PRO A 395 -30.69 1.10 -15.87
N ALA A 396 -31.75 0.96 -16.66
CA ALA A 396 -32.56 2.08 -17.16
C ALA A 396 -33.48 2.72 -16.10
N SER A 397 -33.66 2.07 -14.94
CA SER A 397 -34.58 2.47 -13.86
C SER A 397 -33.99 2.20 -12.47
N GLY A 398 -34.42 2.96 -11.47
CA GLY A 398 -33.96 2.86 -10.09
C GLY A 398 -33.56 4.22 -9.51
N ALA A 399 -33.39 4.28 -8.19
CA ALA A 399 -33.11 5.53 -7.48
C ALA A 399 -32.22 5.33 -6.25
N LEU A 400 -31.43 6.35 -5.93
CA LEU A 400 -30.64 6.44 -4.70
C LEU A 400 -31.21 7.54 -3.81
N VAL A 401 -31.43 7.23 -2.53
CA VAL A 401 -31.74 8.20 -1.48
C VAL A 401 -30.58 8.18 -0.48
N LEU A 402 -29.90 9.31 -0.33
CA LEU A 402 -28.72 9.44 0.51
C LEU A 402 -29.04 10.40 1.66
N VAL A 403 -28.68 10.03 2.88
CA VAL A 403 -28.93 10.84 4.08
C VAL A 403 -27.67 10.96 4.90
N ALA A 404 -27.16 12.20 4.98
CA ALA A 404 -26.12 12.59 5.91
C ALA A 404 -26.78 13.16 7.18
N GLY A 405 -26.99 12.31 8.19
CA GLY A 405 -27.56 12.72 9.47
C GLY A 405 -26.65 13.68 10.24
N GLN A 406 -27.23 14.49 11.12
CA GLN A 406 -26.53 15.43 11.98
C GLN A 406 -26.92 15.26 13.45
N TYR A 407 -25.91 15.25 14.32
CA TYR A 407 -26.10 15.11 15.77
C TYR A 407 -25.97 16.43 16.56
N ALA A 408 -25.08 17.32 16.11
CA ALA A 408 -24.87 18.65 16.70
C ALA A 408 -24.38 19.65 15.64
N ASP A 409 -24.49 20.96 15.92
CA ASP A 409 -24.13 22.01 14.95
C ASP A 409 -22.60 22.06 14.77
N ASP A 410 -21.88 21.71 15.84
CA ASP A 410 -20.43 21.63 15.95
C ASP A 410 -19.93 20.17 16.01
N ASP A 411 -20.68 19.24 15.42
CA ASP A 411 -20.28 17.83 15.36
C ASP A 411 -18.98 17.67 14.55
N ALA A 412 -17.88 17.39 15.27
CA ALA A 412 -16.56 17.21 14.70
C ALA A 412 -16.48 16.02 13.71
N LEU A 413 -17.42 15.09 13.74
CA LEU A 413 -17.51 13.94 12.85
C LEU A 413 -18.52 14.14 11.71
N GLN A 414 -19.18 15.29 11.62
CA GLN A 414 -20.04 15.60 10.47
C GLN A 414 -19.30 15.52 9.12
N PRO A 415 -18.02 15.95 8.99
CA PRO A 415 -17.27 15.77 7.74
C PRO A 415 -17.10 14.31 7.36
N ASN A 416 -16.97 13.40 8.34
CA ASN A 416 -16.85 11.96 8.08
C ASN A 416 -18.15 11.37 7.52
N VAL A 417 -19.28 11.77 8.08
CA VAL A 417 -20.61 11.40 7.58
C VAL A 417 -20.84 11.92 6.16
N GLN A 418 -20.44 13.15 5.90
CA GLN A 418 -20.50 13.75 4.56
C GLN A 418 -19.58 13.05 3.56
N HIS A 419 -18.38 12.64 3.96
CA HIS A 419 -17.43 11.96 3.09
C HIS A 419 -18.00 10.66 2.49
N VAL A 420 -18.62 9.81 3.31
CA VAL A 420 -19.16 8.53 2.84
C VAL A 420 -20.42 8.71 1.99
N THR A 421 -21.29 9.67 2.35
CA THR A 421 -22.50 9.99 1.57
C THR A 421 -22.16 10.63 0.22
N ASP A 422 -21.22 11.58 0.19
CA ASP A 422 -20.65 12.12 -1.06
C ASP A 422 -19.97 11.02 -1.89
N GLY A 423 -19.31 10.07 -1.24
CA GLY A 423 -18.70 8.92 -1.85
C GLY A 423 -19.70 8.05 -2.63
N LEU A 424 -20.88 7.78 -2.06
CA LEU A 424 -21.97 7.07 -2.73
C LEU A 424 -22.65 7.91 -3.82
N TYR A 425 -22.80 9.23 -3.61
CA TYR A 425 -23.28 10.13 -4.65
C TYR A 425 -22.37 10.06 -5.88
N GLN A 426 -21.05 10.16 -5.68
CA GLN A 426 -20.05 10.06 -6.74
C GLN A 426 -20.04 8.69 -7.41
N LEU A 427 -20.20 7.62 -6.63
CA LEU A 427 -20.36 6.27 -7.17
C LEU A 427 -21.53 6.23 -8.15
N GLY A 428 -22.72 6.68 -7.74
CA GLY A 428 -23.91 6.70 -8.61
C GLY A 428 -23.68 7.53 -9.87
N ARG A 429 -23.15 8.76 -9.74
CA ARG A 429 -22.93 9.65 -10.89
C ARG A 429 -21.89 9.13 -11.88
N SER A 430 -20.83 8.48 -11.39
CA SER A 430 -19.80 7.86 -12.25
C SER A 430 -20.28 6.57 -12.93
N ASN A 431 -21.33 5.96 -12.39
CA ASN A 431 -21.89 4.69 -12.85
C ASN A 431 -23.34 4.85 -13.32
N GLY A 432 -23.60 5.88 -14.13
CA GLY A 432 -24.84 5.99 -14.93
C GLY A 432 -26.04 6.66 -14.29
N CYS A 433 -26.11 6.83 -12.96
CA CYS A 433 -27.23 7.54 -12.34
C CYS A 433 -27.29 9.00 -12.82
N THR A 434 -28.46 9.44 -13.29
CA THR A 434 -28.71 10.86 -13.53
C THR A 434 -28.85 11.61 -12.19
N ALA A 435 -28.62 12.93 -12.19
CA ALA A 435 -28.83 13.74 -10.98
C ALA A 435 -30.29 13.67 -10.51
N ASP A 436 -31.24 13.52 -11.44
CA ASP A 436 -32.64 13.34 -11.10
C ASP A 436 -32.90 12.02 -10.39
N GLN A 437 -32.07 10.99 -10.52
CA GLN A 437 -32.24 9.68 -9.86
C GLN A 437 -31.57 9.58 -8.49
N ILE A 438 -30.97 10.67 -7.99
CA ILE A 438 -30.36 10.72 -6.67
C ILE A 438 -31.04 11.81 -5.84
N TYR A 439 -31.63 11.44 -4.70
CA TYR A 439 -32.16 12.37 -3.72
C TYR A 439 -31.23 12.42 -2.52
N TYR A 440 -30.49 13.52 -2.40
CA TYR A 440 -29.48 13.70 -1.37
C TYR A 440 -29.97 14.68 -0.30
N LEU A 441 -30.22 14.16 0.90
CA LEU A 441 -30.48 14.91 2.11
C LEU A 441 -29.18 15.16 2.88
N GLY A 442 -28.76 16.42 2.95
CA GLY A 442 -27.52 16.81 3.63
C GLY A 442 -27.51 18.29 4.01
N GLN A 443 -26.52 18.71 4.80
CA GLN A 443 -26.49 20.07 5.36
C GLN A 443 -26.18 21.17 4.33
N GLY A 444 -25.75 20.80 3.12
CA GLY A 444 -25.41 21.75 2.05
C GLY A 444 -24.06 22.47 2.25
N GLU A 445 -23.23 21.99 3.17
CA GLU A 445 -21.89 22.54 3.46
C GLU A 445 -20.76 21.87 2.63
N GLY A 446 -21.11 20.89 1.79
CA GLY A 446 -20.17 20.16 0.93
C GLY A 446 -20.07 20.67 -0.51
N ALA A 447 -19.20 20.04 -1.31
CA ALA A 447 -19.00 20.37 -2.73
C ALA A 447 -20.15 19.89 -3.65
N MET A 448 -21.08 19.08 -3.13
CA MET A 448 -22.18 18.48 -3.88
C MET A 448 -23.50 19.24 -3.69
N SER A 449 -24.33 19.30 -4.74
CA SER A 449 -25.67 19.87 -4.65
C SER A 449 -26.60 18.90 -3.90
N VAL A 450 -26.98 19.27 -2.69
CA VAL A 450 -28.03 18.58 -1.92
C VAL A 450 -29.42 18.98 -2.40
N ASN A 451 -30.41 18.10 -2.25
CA ASN A 451 -31.80 18.36 -2.60
C ASN A 451 -32.55 19.09 -1.50
N ASP A 452 -32.31 18.72 -0.23
CA ASP A 452 -32.92 19.34 0.95
C ASP A 452 -32.08 19.05 2.20
N LYS A 453 -32.39 19.73 3.30
CA LYS A 453 -31.84 19.38 4.62
C LYS A 453 -32.47 18.07 5.12
N PRO A 454 -31.72 17.23 5.87
CA PRO A 454 -32.28 16.04 6.50
C PRO A 454 -33.42 16.41 7.45
N SER A 455 -34.63 16.00 7.11
CA SER A 455 -35.81 16.15 7.97
C SER A 455 -36.76 15.00 7.73
N ARG A 456 -37.60 14.68 8.71
CA ARG A 456 -38.57 13.60 8.62
C ARG A 456 -39.49 13.80 7.41
N LYS A 457 -39.93 15.04 7.19
CA LYS A 457 -40.77 15.42 6.05
C LYS A 457 -40.07 15.18 4.71
N ALA A 458 -38.81 15.59 4.59
CA ALA A 458 -38.06 15.45 3.34
C ALA A 458 -37.74 13.98 3.03
N LEU A 459 -37.40 13.18 4.04
CA LEU A 459 -37.18 11.74 3.87
C LEU A 459 -38.48 11.00 3.52
N GLN A 460 -39.59 11.32 4.19
CA GLN A 460 -40.90 10.77 3.83
C GLN A 460 -41.23 11.08 2.36
N TYR A 461 -41.12 12.34 1.95
CA TYR A 461 -41.34 12.76 0.56
C TYR A 461 -40.44 11.98 -0.42
N ALA A 462 -39.14 11.82 -0.09
CA ALA A 462 -38.20 11.06 -0.90
C ALA A 462 -38.69 9.63 -1.14
N LEU A 463 -39.16 8.96 -0.09
CA LEU A 463 -39.51 7.54 -0.13
C LEU A 463 -40.94 7.26 -0.60
N THR A 464 -41.90 8.17 -0.40
CA THR A 464 -43.32 7.91 -0.71
C THR A 464 -43.82 8.63 -1.96
N GLU A 465 -43.13 9.67 -2.41
CA GLU A 465 -43.56 10.48 -3.56
C GLU A 465 -42.48 10.54 -4.65
N TRP A 466 -41.27 10.99 -4.31
CA TRP A 466 -40.20 11.20 -5.29
C TRP A 466 -39.70 9.90 -5.93
N ALA A 467 -39.51 8.85 -5.13
CA ALA A 467 -38.98 7.57 -5.59
C ALA A 467 -39.94 6.83 -6.52
N VAL A 468 -41.26 6.95 -6.30
CA VAL A 468 -42.31 6.21 -7.02
C VAL A 468 -42.15 6.29 -8.54
N ASP A 469 -41.95 7.49 -9.07
CA ASP A 469 -41.81 7.72 -10.51
C ASP A 469 -40.48 7.20 -11.10
N ARG A 470 -39.46 6.96 -10.27
CA ARG A 470 -38.09 6.61 -10.69
C ARG A 470 -37.80 5.13 -10.60
N VAL A 471 -38.37 4.48 -9.60
CA VAL A 471 -38.28 3.02 -9.43
C VAL A 471 -39.28 2.33 -10.35
N GLY A 472 -40.39 2.98 -10.70
CA GLY A 472 -41.42 2.36 -11.53
C GLY A 472 -41.97 1.08 -10.89
N PRO A 473 -42.39 0.08 -11.69
CA PRO A 473 -43.05 -1.11 -11.14
C PRO A 473 -42.09 -2.12 -10.47
N ALA A 474 -40.79 -2.09 -10.76
CA ALA A 474 -39.84 -3.11 -10.28
C ALA A 474 -38.36 -2.64 -10.19
N GLY A 475 -38.08 -1.34 -10.36
CA GLY A 475 -36.72 -0.81 -10.28
C GLY A 475 -36.21 -0.77 -8.84
N PRO A 476 -34.89 -0.93 -8.61
CA PRO A 476 -34.33 -0.93 -7.27
C PRO A 476 -34.30 0.47 -6.64
N LEU A 477 -34.59 0.55 -5.35
CA LEU A 477 -34.35 1.72 -4.50
C LEU A 477 -33.26 1.40 -3.48
N THR A 478 -32.21 2.23 -3.44
CA THR A 478 -31.27 2.19 -2.32
C THR A 478 -31.46 3.38 -1.41
N LEU A 479 -31.65 3.13 -0.12
CA LEU A 479 -31.60 4.11 0.96
C LEU A 479 -30.29 3.93 1.73
N TYR A 480 -29.46 4.96 1.77
CA TYR A 480 -28.23 4.98 2.58
C TYR A 480 -28.35 6.04 3.68
N LEU A 481 -28.24 5.61 4.94
CA LEU A 481 -28.30 6.43 6.14
C LEU A 481 -26.94 6.41 6.84
N ALA A 482 -26.23 7.53 6.89
CA ALA A 482 -24.97 7.64 7.62
C ALA A 482 -25.07 8.71 8.72
N GLY A 483 -24.59 8.40 9.92
CA GLY A 483 -24.56 9.36 11.01
C GLY A 483 -24.68 8.71 12.37
N HIS A 484 -25.58 9.26 13.19
CA HIS A 484 -25.72 8.92 14.60
C HIS A 484 -27.10 8.33 14.84
N ALA A 485 -27.18 7.38 15.76
CA ALA A 485 -28.42 6.69 16.06
C ALA A 485 -28.46 6.26 17.53
N GLY A 486 -29.67 6.17 18.06
CA GLY A 486 -29.94 5.69 19.42
C GLY A 486 -30.90 4.52 19.39
N ASP A 487 -31.47 4.20 20.55
CA ASP A 487 -32.48 3.13 20.62
C ASP A 487 -33.73 3.51 19.80
N ASP A 488 -34.05 2.67 18.81
CA ASP A 488 -35.18 2.78 17.87
C ASP A 488 -35.26 4.13 17.11
N ARG A 489 -34.10 4.76 16.86
CA ARG A 489 -34.05 6.05 16.16
C ARG A 489 -32.76 6.27 15.38
N PHE A 490 -32.87 6.88 14.21
CA PHE A 490 -31.76 7.50 13.49
C PHE A 490 -31.94 9.02 13.50
N TYR A 491 -30.88 9.76 13.83
CA TYR A 491 -30.93 11.22 13.90
C TYR A 491 -30.73 11.83 12.50
N LEU A 492 -31.77 12.50 12.00
CA LEU A 492 -31.70 13.26 10.75
C LEU A 492 -31.04 14.62 11.01
N ASP A 493 -31.60 15.35 11.98
CA ASP A 493 -31.04 16.58 12.54
C ASP A 493 -31.50 16.66 14.01
N ARG A 494 -30.62 16.22 14.92
CA ARG A 494 -30.93 16.18 16.35
C ARG A 494 -31.16 17.57 16.94
N ASN A 495 -30.52 18.63 16.43
CA ASN A 495 -30.70 19.99 16.95
C ASN A 495 -32.08 20.54 16.65
N SER A 496 -32.60 20.21 15.47
CA SER A 496 -33.97 20.53 15.06
C SER A 496 -35.01 19.54 15.64
N GLY A 497 -34.57 18.49 16.34
CA GLY A 497 -35.44 17.45 16.89
C GLY A 497 -35.97 16.47 15.84
N GLU A 498 -35.31 16.37 14.68
CA GLU A 498 -35.66 15.53 13.55
C GLU A 498 -34.98 14.16 13.66
N TRP A 499 -35.78 13.10 13.72
CA TRP A 499 -35.34 11.70 13.74
C TRP A 499 -36.42 10.81 13.13
N VAL A 500 -36.05 9.57 12.80
CA VAL A 500 -36.96 8.54 12.27
C VAL A 500 -36.71 7.20 12.94
N SER A 501 -37.76 6.41 13.11
CA SER A 501 -37.62 5.02 13.55
C SER A 501 -37.48 4.05 12.35
N PRO A 502 -36.86 2.87 12.56
CA PRO A 502 -36.95 1.74 11.65
C PRO A 502 -38.38 1.42 11.16
N SER A 503 -39.35 1.44 12.06
CA SER A 503 -40.76 1.15 11.75
C SER A 503 -41.39 2.21 10.84
N GLU A 504 -41.06 3.49 11.01
CA GLU A 504 -41.54 4.57 10.14
C GLU A 504 -40.96 4.47 8.73
N VAL A 505 -39.64 4.24 8.62
CA VAL A 505 -38.98 3.99 7.33
C VAL A 505 -39.57 2.74 6.67
N GLY A 506 -39.80 1.70 7.46
CA GLY A 506 -40.46 0.46 7.07
C GLY A 506 -41.80 0.69 6.38
N ALA A 507 -42.67 1.45 7.05
CA ALA A 507 -44.01 1.81 6.60
C ALA A 507 -44.02 2.71 5.36
N TRP A 508 -43.07 3.64 5.21
CA TRP A 508 -42.95 4.47 4.01
C TRP A 508 -42.52 3.66 2.79
N LEU A 509 -41.50 2.83 2.94
CA LEU A 509 -41.05 1.94 1.88
C LEU A 509 -42.14 0.92 1.48
N GLY A 510 -43.05 0.56 2.39
CA GLY A 510 -44.17 -0.35 2.08
C GLY A 510 -45.21 0.24 1.14
N GLN A 511 -45.11 1.54 0.84
CA GLN A 511 -45.96 2.24 -0.13
C GLN A 511 -45.40 2.16 -1.55
N LEU A 512 -44.10 1.86 -1.69
CA LEU A 512 -43.50 1.46 -2.96
C LEU A 512 -43.97 0.03 -3.21
N GLY A 513 -44.66 -0.23 -4.33
CA GLY A 513 -45.38 -1.48 -4.57
C GLY A 513 -44.59 -2.75 -4.25
N GLN A 514 -45.28 -3.86 -4.01
CA GLN A 514 -44.67 -5.09 -3.47
C GLN A 514 -43.50 -5.66 -4.29
N ASP A 515 -43.42 -5.33 -5.59
CA ASP A 515 -42.35 -5.79 -6.49
C ASP A 515 -41.11 -4.87 -6.48
N VAL A 516 -41.11 -3.77 -5.73
CA VAL A 516 -39.97 -2.84 -5.64
C VAL A 516 -38.92 -3.40 -4.67
N ALA A 517 -37.76 -3.77 -5.20
CA ALA A 517 -36.62 -4.19 -4.40
C ALA A 517 -35.99 -2.98 -3.67
N ALA A 518 -35.95 -3.02 -2.34
CA ALA A 518 -35.36 -1.96 -1.53
C ALA A 518 -34.10 -2.41 -0.79
N GLN A 519 -33.00 -1.68 -0.94
CA GLN A 519 -31.76 -1.90 -0.21
C GLN A 519 -31.58 -0.77 0.80
N ILE A 520 -31.50 -1.09 2.08
CA ILE A 520 -31.38 -0.15 3.19
C ILE A 520 -30.02 -0.38 3.82
N ILE A 521 -29.14 0.61 3.75
CA ILE A 521 -27.80 0.54 4.31
C ILE A 521 -27.70 1.63 5.38
N VAL A 522 -27.40 1.23 6.62
CA VAL A 522 -27.35 2.12 7.78
C VAL A 522 -25.96 2.03 8.41
N ASP A 523 -25.18 3.13 8.32
CA ASP A 523 -23.91 3.27 9.00
C ASP A 523 -24.01 4.25 10.17
N ALA A 524 -24.33 3.68 11.34
CA ALA A 524 -24.50 4.39 12.60
C ALA A 524 -24.39 3.42 13.78
N PRO A 525 -24.14 3.91 15.01
CA PRO A 525 -24.21 3.09 16.22
C PRO A 525 -25.57 2.39 16.34
N ARG A 526 -25.63 1.16 16.86
CA ARG A 526 -26.90 0.42 17.08
C ARG A 526 -27.76 0.22 15.83
N SER A 527 -27.17 0.26 14.63
CA SER A 527 -27.88 0.23 13.35
C SER A 527 -28.66 -1.07 13.09
N ALA A 528 -28.31 -2.19 13.72
CA ALA A 528 -29.11 -3.43 13.60
C ALA A 528 -30.54 -3.29 14.17
N GLY A 529 -30.88 -2.21 14.87
CA GLY A 529 -32.29 -1.89 15.16
C GLY A 529 -33.17 -1.77 13.90
N PHE A 530 -32.57 -1.57 12.72
CA PHE A 530 -33.27 -1.58 11.43
C PHE A 530 -33.59 -2.98 10.88
N ILE A 531 -33.00 -4.05 11.44
CA ILE A 531 -33.24 -5.45 11.07
C ILE A 531 -34.43 -6.05 11.85
N ASP A 532 -34.76 -5.47 13.00
CA ASP A 532 -35.76 -6.00 13.93
C ASP A 532 -37.16 -5.28 13.91
N PRO A 533 -37.78 -4.88 12.76
CA PRO A 533 -39.13 -4.31 12.80
C PRO A 533 -40.20 -5.39 13.08
N PRO A 534 -41.26 -5.07 13.86
CA PRO A 534 -42.34 -5.99 14.23
C PRO A 534 -43.32 -6.37 13.10
N ASP A 535 -43.09 -5.94 11.85
CA ASP A 535 -44.03 -6.13 10.73
C ASP A 535 -43.40 -6.99 9.63
N THR A 536 -43.60 -8.30 9.73
CA THR A 536 -42.97 -9.35 8.91
C THR A 536 -43.52 -9.44 7.48
N ALA A 537 -44.67 -8.83 7.18
CA ALA A 537 -45.32 -8.93 5.88
C ALA A 537 -44.73 -8.00 4.79
N VAL A 538 -43.82 -7.09 5.17
CA VAL A 538 -43.29 -6.01 4.31
C VAL A 538 -41.81 -6.24 3.94
N GLN A 539 -41.19 -7.30 4.47
CA GLN A 539 -39.72 -7.49 4.44
C GLN A 539 -39.20 -8.51 3.42
N GLU A 540 -40.03 -9.34 2.78
CA GLU A 540 -39.58 -10.42 1.87
C GLU A 540 -38.78 -9.94 0.61
N HIS A 541 -38.79 -8.63 0.32
CA HIS A 541 -38.09 -8.02 -0.83
C HIS A 541 -37.11 -6.90 -0.43
N ARG A 542 -36.59 -6.94 0.81
CA ARG A 542 -35.70 -5.91 1.34
C ARG A 542 -34.35 -6.50 1.75
N VAL A 543 -33.29 -5.78 1.41
CA VAL A 543 -31.93 -6.05 1.91
C VAL A 543 -31.58 -4.97 2.91
N VAL A 544 -31.34 -5.32 4.17
CA VAL A 544 -30.95 -4.41 5.24
C VAL A 544 -29.51 -4.71 5.65
N ILE A 545 -28.63 -3.75 5.45
CA ILE A 545 -27.25 -3.77 5.94
C ILE A 545 -27.13 -2.76 7.07
N ALA A 546 -26.72 -3.22 8.24
CA ALA A 546 -26.37 -2.40 9.39
C ALA A 546 -24.85 -2.49 9.65
N SER A 547 -24.18 -1.36 9.84
CA SER A 547 -22.74 -1.35 10.13
C SER A 547 -22.39 -1.85 11.53
N THR A 548 -23.38 -2.03 12.40
CA THR A 548 -23.21 -2.47 13.79
C THR A 548 -24.34 -3.41 14.22
N GLY A 549 -24.07 -4.25 15.22
CA GLY A 549 -25.10 -4.95 15.99
C GLY A 549 -25.98 -3.99 16.82
N SER A 550 -27.00 -4.53 17.49
CA SER A 550 -28.05 -3.74 18.17
C SER A 550 -27.57 -2.94 19.38
N VAL A 551 -26.37 -3.25 19.89
CA VAL A 551 -25.76 -2.60 21.05
C VAL A 551 -24.31 -2.15 20.79
N SER A 552 -23.85 -2.19 19.55
CA SER A 552 -22.44 -1.89 19.20
C SER A 552 -22.25 -0.42 18.79
N ALA A 553 -21.07 0.12 19.09
CA ALA A 553 -20.65 1.43 18.61
C ALA A 553 -20.34 1.38 17.10
N ALA A 554 -20.40 2.54 16.44
CA ALA A 554 -19.84 2.73 15.11
C ALA A 554 -18.65 3.70 15.22
N TYR A 555 -17.60 3.42 14.44
CA TYR A 555 -16.37 4.19 14.45
C TYR A 555 -16.21 5.00 13.17
N ALA A 556 -15.81 6.26 13.31
CA ALA A 556 -15.29 7.04 12.21
C ALA A 556 -13.89 6.55 11.84
N SER A 557 -13.52 6.62 10.57
CA SER A 557 -12.14 6.51 10.12
C SER A 557 -11.50 7.90 10.06
N ARG A 558 -10.27 8.01 9.55
CA ARG A 558 -9.62 9.29 9.26
C ARG A 558 -10.49 10.27 8.45
N GLN A 559 -11.26 9.79 7.47
CA GLN A 559 -12.01 10.65 6.55
C GLN A 559 -13.49 10.29 6.45
N GLY A 560 -13.86 9.03 6.67
CA GLY A 560 -15.21 8.52 6.53
C GLY A 560 -15.61 7.69 7.74
N LEU A 561 -16.27 6.56 7.49
CA LEU A 561 -16.75 5.63 8.51
C LEU A 561 -16.10 4.25 8.30
N ALA A 562 -15.68 3.61 9.38
CA ALA A 562 -14.83 2.42 9.30
C ALA A 562 -15.42 1.27 8.46
N PHE A 563 -16.75 1.08 8.54
CA PHE A 563 -17.46 0.10 7.71
C PHE A 563 -17.67 0.59 6.28
N SER A 564 -18.26 1.78 6.10
CA SER A 564 -18.61 2.29 4.78
C SER A 564 -17.42 2.58 3.87
N ASP A 565 -16.24 2.88 4.41
CA ASP A 565 -15.04 3.11 3.61
C ASP A 565 -14.63 1.85 2.82
N ALA A 566 -14.65 0.69 3.48
CA ALA A 566 -14.37 -0.60 2.85
C ALA A 566 -15.51 -1.05 1.94
N LEU A 567 -16.77 -0.89 2.37
CA LEU A 567 -17.95 -1.17 1.55
C LEU A 567 -17.95 -0.35 0.26
N LEU A 568 -17.69 0.96 0.33
CA LEU A 568 -17.65 1.84 -0.84
C LEU A 568 -16.48 1.50 -1.77
N THR A 569 -15.33 1.12 -1.21
CA THR A 569 -14.18 0.66 -2.02
C THR A 569 -14.51 -0.63 -2.77
N ALA A 570 -15.17 -1.59 -2.13
CA ALA A 570 -15.64 -2.82 -2.75
C ALA A 570 -16.69 -2.54 -3.85
N LEU A 571 -17.67 -1.68 -3.56
CA LEU A 571 -18.68 -1.25 -4.52
C LEU A 571 -18.03 -0.61 -5.75
N ARG A 572 -17.08 0.32 -5.59
CA ARG A 572 -16.36 0.97 -6.71
C ARG A 572 -15.61 -0.01 -7.60
N GLN A 573 -15.27 -1.19 -7.11
CA GLN A 573 -14.66 -2.26 -7.90
C GLN A 573 -15.70 -3.17 -8.60
N GLY A 574 -16.98 -2.81 -8.53
CA GLY A 574 -18.06 -3.61 -9.07
C GLY A 574 -18.28 -4.92 -8.30
N MET A 575 -18.19 -4.92 -6.96
CA MET A 575 -18.65 -6.04 -6.12
C MET A 575 -20.17 -5.95 -5.82
N SER A 576 -20.84 -7.10 -5.64
CA SER A 576 -22.24 -7.19 -5.19
C SER A 576 -22.36 -6.75 -3.72
N LEU A 577 -23.60 -6.61 -3.22
CA LEU A 577 -23.82 -6.08 -1.88
C LEU A 577 -23.32 -7.03 -0.79
N ASP A 578 -23.49 -8.33 -0.95
CA ASP A 578 -22.93 -9.35 -0.06
C ASP A 578 -21.39 -9.28 0.00
N MET A 579 -20.73 -9.22 -1.16
CA MET A 579 -19.27 -9.14 -1.25
C MET A 579 -18.74 -7.83 -0.67
N SER A 580 -19.46 -6.73 -0.87
CA SER A 580 -19.10 -5.42 -0.31
C SER A 580 -19.33 -5.36 1.19
N PHE A 581 -20.39 -6.00 1.69
CA PHE A 581 -20.63 -6.20 3.12
C PHE A 581 -19.51 -7.02 3.76
N GLU A 582 -19.09 -8.10 3.10
CA GLU A 582 -18.00 -8.96 3.57
C GLU A 582 -16.68 -8.19 3.68
N GLU A 583 -16.30 -7.38 2.69
CA GLU A 583 -15.12 -6.52 2.77
C GLU A 583 -15.21 -5.51 3.93
N GLY A 584 -16.39 -4.93 4.16
CA GLY A 584 -16.66 -4.11 5.33
C GLY A 584 -16.43 -4.87 6.64
N ALA A 585 -16.96 -6.09 6.75
CA ALA A 585 -16.76 -6.94 7.91
C ALA A 585 -15.29 -7.33 8.11
N TRP A 586 -14.56 -7.65 7.03
CA TRP A 586 -13.15 -8.00 7.05
C TRP A 586 -12.28 -6.83 7.52
N ALA A 587 -12.56 -5.61 7.04
CA ALA A 587 -11.90 -4.41 7.51
C ALA A 587 -12.15 -4.18 9.00
N LEU A 588 -13.41 -4.28 9.46
CA LEU A 588 -13.75 -4.11 10.87
C LEU A 588 -13.06 -5.14 11.78
N ARG A 589 -12.90 -6.40 11.36
CA ARG A 589 -12.13 -7.38 12.15
C ARG A 589 -10.68 -6.95 12.41
N GLN A 590 -10.09 -6.16 11.52
CA GLN A 590 -8.74 -5.61 11.65
C GLN A 590 -8.73 -4.32 12.47
N THR A 591 -9.67 -3.41 12.21
CA THR A 591 -9.66 -2.04 12.76
C THR A 591 -10.39 -1.93 14.10
N HIS A 592 -11.59 -2.51 14.17
CA HIS A 592 -12.58 -2.39 15.24
C HIS A 592 -13.35 -3.70 15.43
N PRO A 593 -12.70 -4.78 15.93
CA PRO A 593 -13.35 -6.09 16.10
C PRO A 593 -14.57 -6.07 17.03
N GLU A 594 -14.73 -5.00 17.82
CA GLU A 594 -15.91 -4.71 18.63
C GLU A 594 -17.14 -4.19 17.84
N GLN A 595 -16.95 -3.72 16.61
CA GLN A 595 -18.01 -3.33 15.68
C GLN A 595 -18.29 -4.51 14.74
N ALA A 596 -19.42 -5.19 14.95
CA ALA A 596 -19.85 -6.31 14.12
C ALA A 596 -21.03 -5.89 13.23
N PRO A 597 -20.91 -5.89 11.90
CA PRO A 597 -22.00 -5.52 11.01
C PRO A 597 -22.99 -6.69 10.83
N SER A 598 -24.21 -6.36 10.42
CA SER A 598 -25.31 -7.31 10.22
C SER A 598 -25.97 -7.11 8.85
N LEU A 599 -26.31 -8.20 8.18
CA LEU A 599 -27.03 -8.26 6.91
C LEU A 599 -28.27 -9.13 7.09
N ASP A 600 -29.47 -8.60 6.84
CA ASP A 600 -30.72 -9.38 6.74
C ASP A 600 -31.37 -9.07 5.40
N ALA A 601 -31.62 -10.09 4.58
CA ALA A 601 -32.16 -9.92 3.24
C ALA A 601 -33.44 -10.72 2.98
N ASN A 602 -33.89 -11.53 3.94
CA ASN A 602 -35.16 -12.24 3.88
C ASN A 602 -36.21 -11.66 4.86
N GLY A 603 -35.81 -10.75 5.75
CA GLY A 603 -36.72 -10.05 6.66
C GLY A 603 -37.18 -10.89 7.83
N ASN A 604 -36.41 -11.92 8.21
CA ASN A 604 -36.75 -12.81 9.30
C ASN A 604 -36.15 -12.36 10.65
N GLY A 605 -35.37 -11.27 10.66
CA GLY A 605 -34.70 -10.72 11.84
C GLY A 605 -33.45 -11.48 12.29
N LEU A 606 -33.07 -12.55 11.60
CA LEU A 606 -31.85 -13.33 11.83
C LEU A 606 -30.80 -12.90 10.81
N SER A 607 -29.87 -12.06 11.23
CA SER A 607 -28.85 -11.56 10.30
C SER A 607 -27.76 -12.59 9.98
N ASN A 608 -27.15 -12.45 8.81
CA ASN A 608 -25.95 -13.11 8.32
C ASN A 608 -26.15 -14.60 8.02
N GLU A 609 -27.38 -15.03 7.72
CA GLU A 609 -27.67 -16.38 7.27
C GLU A 609 -27.23 -16.58 5.81
N VAL A 610 -27.08 -17.84 5.40
CA VAL A 610 -26.75 -18.16 4.00
C VAL A 610 -27.81 -17.61 3.03
N GLU A 611 -29.09 -17.67 3.41
CA GLU A 611 -30.18 -17.12 2.60
C GLU A 611 -30.08 -15.58 2.47
N ASP A 612 -29.56 -14.88 3.48
CA ASP A 612 -29.34 -13.43 3.39
C ASP A 612 -28.27 -13.10 2.36
N VAL A 613 -27.16 -13.84 2.41
CA VAL A 613 -26.04 -13.67 1.48
C VAL A 613 -26.49 -13.95 0.05
N GLU A 614 -27.26 -15.02 -0.19
CA GLU A 614 -27.80 -15.35 -1.51
C GLU A 614 -28.66 -14.21 -2.07
N ARG A 615 -29.61 -13.70 -1.29
CA ARG A 615 -30.49 -12.59 -1.71
C ARG A 615 -29.73 -11.27 -1.90
N ALA A 616 -28.75 -10.98 -1.05
CA ALA A 616 -27.90 -9.80 -1.17
C ALA A 616 -26.94 -9.87 -2.39
N THR A 617 -26.61 -11.07 -2.86
CA THR A 617 -25.81 -11.26 -4.09
C THR A 617 -26.56 -10.75 -5.32
N GLU A 618 -27.86 -11.04 -5.40
CA GLU A 618 -28.72 -10.65 -6.51
C GLU A 618 -29.14 -9.17 -6.45
N ALA A 619 -29.07 -8.56 -5.26
CA ALA A 619 -29.49 -7.19 -5.02
C ALA A 619 -28.60 -6.17 -5.74
N ARG A 620 -29.25 -5.14 -6.29
CA ARG A 620 -28.60 -4.10 -7.10
C ARG A 620 -28.80 -2.74 -6.48
N LEU A 621 -27.76 -1.92 -6.47
CA LEU A 621 -27.90 -0.51 -6.14
C LEU A 621 -28.84 0.20 -7.13
N GLY A 622 -29.63 1.14 -6.65
CA GLY A 622 -30.52 1.95 -7.48
C GLY A 622 -29.76 2.73 -8.55
N CYS A 623 -30.19 2.64 -9.82
CA CYS A 623 -29.62 3.34 -10.99
C CYS A 623 -28.11 3.16 -11.29
N VAL A 624 -27.36 2.37 -10.51
CA VAL A 624 -25.91 2.20 -10.67
C VAL A 624 -25.59 1.08 -11.67
N GLY A 625 -24.76 1.36 -12.68
CA GLY A 625 -24.21 0.37 -13.61
C GLY A 625 -22.97 0.85 -14.37
N GLY A 626 -22.46 0.02 -15.29
CA GLY A 626 -21.26 0.32 -16.09
C GLY A 626 -20.00 0.49 -15.24
N TRP A 627 -19.79 -0.50 -14.39
CA TRP A 627 -18.61 -0.64 -13.55
C TRP A 627 -17.35 -0.71 -14.39
N ASP A 628 -16.29 -0.11 -13.88
CA ASP A 628 -14.94 -0.22 -14.40
C ASP A 628 -14.18 -1.33 -13.65
N PRO A 629 -14.09 -2.55 -14.22
CA PRO A 629 -13.49 -3.67 -13.53
C PRO A 629 -11.96 -3.61 -13.53
N SER A 630 -11.32 -2.56 -14.07
CA SER A 630 -9.85 -2.46 -14.07
C SER A 630 -9.28 -1.89 -12.78
N ARG A 631 -10.09 -1.26 -11.93
CA ARG A 631 -9.60 -0.57 -10.73
C ARG A 631 -9.22 -1.55 -9.63
N TRP A 632 -8.05 -1.36 -9.03
CA TRP A 632 -7.57 -2.13 -7.89
C TRP A 632 -7.24 -1.19 -6.73
N PRO A 633 -7.58 -1.54 -5.48
CA PRO A 633 -7.05 -0.84 -4.33
C PRO A 633 -5.57 -1.22 -4.13
N PRO A 634 -4.80 -0.40 -3.39
CA PRO A 634 -3.46 -0.75 -3.00
C PRO A 634 -3.49 -1.98 -2.08
N HIS A 635 -2.38 -2.73 -2.05
CA HIS A 635 -2.23 -3.92 -1.22
C HIS A 635 -1.09 -3.73 -0.22
N ILE A 636 -1.39 -3.94 1.06
CA ILE A 636 -0.41 -3.92 2.15
C ILE A 636 0.14 -5.34 2.30
N ALA A 637 1.25 -5.62 1.63
CA ALA A 637 1.84 -6.96 1.57
C ALA A 637 2.39 -7.44 2.92
N GLN A 638 2.98 -6.53 3.69
CA GLN A 638 3.48 -6.84 5.03
C GLN A 638 3.67 -5.58 5.85
N VAL A 639 3.69 -5.75 7.17
CA VAL A 639 3.91 -4.66 8.13
C VAL A 639 4.90 -5.10 9.21
N GLN A 640 5.61 -4.15 9.78
CA GLN A 640 6.52 -4.36 10.90
C GLN A 640 6.35 -3.27 11.94
N VAL A 641 6.35 -3.67 13.20
CA VAL A 641 6.35 -2.76 14.35
C VAL A 641 7.54 -3.13 15.21
N LEU A 642 8.58 -2.29 15.19
CA LEU A 642 9.86 -2.56 15.83
C LEU A 642 10.06 -1.66 17.05
N GLU A 643 10.63 -2.21 18.12
CA GLU A 643 11.00 -1.43 19.29
C GLU A 643 12.14 -0.45 18.97
N TRP A 644 11.93 0.83 19.26
CA TRP A 644 12.98 1.85 19.17
C TRP A 644 13.53 2.19 20.56
N ASP A 645 12.64 2.48 21.49
CA ASP A 645 12.93 2.67 22.91
C ASP A 645 11.72 2.22 23.76
N ALA A 646 11.76 2.49 25.07
CA ALA A 646 10.72 2.08 26.00
C ALA A 646 9.30 2.58 25.65
N ASN A 647 9.17 3.74 25.01
CA ASN A 647 7.90 4.40 24.71
C ASN A 647 7.66 4.66 23.21
N SER A 648 8.64 4.33 22.37
CA SER A 648 8.59 4.59 20.93
C SER A 648 8.73 3.31 20.10
N ARG A 649 8.07 3.28 18.94
CA ARG A 649 8.13 2.20 17.96
C ARG A 649 8.38 2.74 16.56
N GLN A 650 9.18 2.03 15.77
CA GLN A 650 9.22 2.22 14.32
C GLN A 650 8.09 1.43 13.68
N LEU A 651 7.31 2.09 12.85
CA LEU A 651 6.18 1.52 12.12
C LEU A 651 6.57 1.44 10.65
N TRP A 652 6.43 0.26 10.04
CA TRP A 652 6.76 0.04 8.63
C TRP A 652 5.64 -0.73 7.94
N ALA A 653 5.29 -0.35 6.71
CA ALA A 653 4.38 -1.09 5.84
C ALA A 653 4.97 -1.17 4.42
N GLN A 654 4.97 -2.35 3.82
CA GLN A 654 5.29 -2.53 2.41
C GLN A 654 4.00 -2.53 1.61
N VAL A 655 3.86 -1.58 0.70
CA VAL A 655 2.63 -1.33 -0.06
C VAL A 655 2.92 -1.37 -1.55
N TRP A 656 2.04 -2.04 -2.29
CA TRP A 656 2.08 -2.12 -3.73
C TRP A 656 0.75 -1.70 -4.33
N ASP A 657 0.79 -1.19 -5.55
CA ASP A 657 -0.39 -0.69 -6.26
C ASP A 657 -0.16 -0.74 -7.78
N ASP A 658 -1.24 -0.68 -8.57
CA ASP A 658 -1.17 -0.70 -10.04
C ASP A 658 -1.22 0.69 -10.71
N SER A 659 -1.65 1.76 -10.03
CA SER A 659 -1.63 3.13 -10.58
C SER A 659 -0.70 4.08 -9.84
N GLY A 660 -0.71 4.07 -8.51
CA GLY A 660 0.11 4.92 -7.66
C GLY A 660 -0.45 5.08 -6.26
N ILE A 661 0.43 5.18 -5.25
CA ILE A 661 0.03 5.33 -3.84
C ILE A 661 -0.04 6.83 -3.49
N ASP A 662 -1.23 7.32 -3.10
CA ASP A 662 -1.41 8.69 -2.59
C ASP A 662 -0.86 8.82 -1.17
N ARG A 663 -1.21 7.89 -0.28
CA ARG A 663 -0.80 7.95 1.12
C ARG A 663 -0.80 6.59 1.81
N VAL A 664 0.10 6.48 2.79
CA VAL A 664 0.17 5.37 3.75
C VAL A 664 0.20 5.95 5.16
N TRP A 665 -0.59 5.39 6.07
CA TRP A 665 -0.62 5.83 7.46
C TRP A 665 -0.87 4.68 8.42
N ALA A 666 -0.56 4.90 9.69
CA ALA A 666 -0.86 3.97 10.76
C ALA A 666 -1.67 4.65 11.87
N VAL A 667 -2.49 3.87 12.57
CA VAL A 667 -3.26 4.29 13.75
C VAL A 667 -2.90 3.37 14.90
N VAL A 668 -2.60 3.97 16.06
CA VAL A 668 -2.20 3.25 17.27
C VAL A 668 -3.36 3.27 18.26
N HIS A 669 -3.97 2.11 18.49
CA HIS A 669 -4.99 1.94 19.51
C HIS A 669 -4.33 1.52 20.82
N PRO A 670 -4.44 2.33 21.88
CA PRO A 670 -3.86 1.99 23.18
C PRO A 670 -4.61 0.83 23.86
N PRO A 671 -4.01 0.20 24.88
CA PRO A 671 -4.67 -0.85 25.66
C PRO A 671 -5.99 -0.36 26.25
N LEU A 672 -7.09 -1.03 25.93
CA LEU A 672 -8.40 -0.71 26.49
C LEU A 672 -8.41 -1.04 27.99
N ARG A 673 -8.56 -0.02 28.84
CA ARG A 673 -8.67 -0.20 30.30
C ARG A 673 -10.10 -0.57 30.74
N GLN A 674 -11.09 -0.17 29.95
CA GLN A 674 -12.51 -0.47 30.15
C GLN A 674 -13.22 -0.53 28.78
N PRO A 675 -14.31 -1.31 28.65
CA PRO A 675 -15.17 -1.25 27.47
C PRO A 675 -15.70 0.17 27.26
N LEU A 676 -15.69 0.64 26.01
CA LEU A 676 -16.33 1.91 25.64
C LEU A 676 -17.85 1.74 25.77
N ASP A 677 -18.54 2.74 26.34
CA ASP A 677 -20.00 2.81 26.23
C ASP A 677 -20.34 3.11 24.77
N PRO A 678 -21.09 2.24 24.08
CA PRO A 678 -21.44 2.43 22.68
C PRO A 678 -22.11 3.77 22.38
N GLY A 679 -22.79 4.36 23.36
CA GLY A 679 -23.45 5.65 23.23
C GLY A 679 -24.47 5.71 22.08
N GLU A 680 -24.81 6.93 21.68
CA GLU A 680 -25.61 7.22 20.49
C GLU A 680 -24.79 7.92 19.39
N GLN A 681 -23.50 8.14 19.65
CA GLN A 681 -22.60 8.91 18.80
C GLN A 681 -21.54 8.04 18.14
N LEU A 682 -21.12 8.44 16.94
CA LEU A 682 -19.92 7.93 16.31
C LEU A 682 -18.70 8.17 17.21
N ILE A 683 -17.79 7.19 17.26
CA ILE A 683 -16.55 7.30 18.02
C ILE A 683 -15.41 7.70 17.06
N PRO A 684 -14.64 8.76 17.35
CA PRO A 684 -13.53 9.17 16.51
C PRO A 684 -12.37 8.16 16.55
N GLU A 685 -11.69 7.98 15.43
CA GLU A 685 -10.42 7.23 15.37
C GLU A 685 -9.30 7.98 16.12
N PRO A 686 -8.35 7.27 16.75
CA PRO A 686 -7.12 7.89 17.26
C PRO A 686 -6.34 8.63 16.18
N ARG A 687 -5.42 9.51 16.60
CA ARG A 687 -4.62 10.31 15.67
C ARG A 687 -3.75 9.44 14.76
N ALA A 688 -4.01 9.52 13.46
CA ALA A 688 -3.22 8.90 12.42
C ALA A 688 -1.77 9.43 12.34
N ILE A 689 -0.85 8.54 11.98
CA ILE A 689 0.58 8.78 11.79
C ILE A 689 0.87 8.57 10.30
N ALA A 690 1.24 9.62 9.59
CA ALA A 690 1.65 9.50 8.19
C ALA A 690 2.98 8.72 8.10
N LEU A 691 3.02 7.70 7.24
CA LEU A 691 4.24 6.94 6.95
C LEU A 691 4.89 7.51 5.68
N GLN A 692 6.18 7.82 5.76
CA GLN A 692 6.93 8.42 4.65
C GLN A 692 7.49 7.33 3.74
N PRO A 693 7.56 7.55 2.42
CA PRO A 693 8.11 6.57 1.48
C PRO A 693 9.59 6.33 1.74
N GLY A 694 10.00 5.06 1.66
CA GLY A 694 11.37 4.57 1.72
C GLY A 694 11.72 3.75 0.47
N HIS A 695 12.61 2.76 0.61
CA HIS A 695 13.05 1.92 -0.52
C HIS A 695 12.23 0.63 -0.65
N GLY A 696 12.05 0.13 -1.88
CA GLY A 696 11.46 -1.19 -2.13
C GLY A 696 9.99 -1.32 -1.71
N GLY A 697 9.20 -0.24 -1.87
CA GLY A 697 7.78 -0.22 -1.51
C GLY A 697 7.50 -0.04 -0.02
N TRP A 698 8.53 0.15 0.81
CA TRP A 698 8.37 0.38 2.24
C TRP A 698 8.03 1.83 2.56
N TYR A 699 7.11 2.02 3.50
CA TYR A 699 6.74 3.30 4.10
C TYR A 699 6.96 3.22 5.61
N GLY A 700 7.56 4.25 6.20
CA GLY A 700 7.98 4.21 7.61
C GLY A 700 7.75 5.49 8.39
N ALA A 701 7.59 5.37 9.72
CA ALA A 701 7.63 6.48 10.66
C ALA A 701 8.05 6.03 12.06
N LEU A 702 8.54 6.98 12.86
CA LEU A 702 8.73 6.80 14.31
C LEU A 702 7.49 7.30 15.06
N SER A 703 6.96 6.48 15.96
CA SER A 703 5.80 6.80 16.80
C SER A 703 6.15 6.76 18.28
N SER A 704 5.80 7.81 19.01
CA SER A 704 5.94 7.91 20.48
C SER A 704 4.64 7.61 21.23
N GLN A 705 3.65 6.96 20.59
CA GLN A 705 2.32 6.71 21.17
C GLN A 705 2.24 5.48 22.10
N PHE A 706 3.37 4.86 22.47
CA PHE A 706 3.43 3.60 23.24
C PHE A 706 3.83 3.83 24.71
N SER A 707 3.17 4.79 25.38
CA SER A 707 3.58 5.26 26.72
C SER A 707 3.03 4.43 27.88
N GLU A 708 1.99 3.64 27.66
CA GLU A 708 1.36 2.77 28.66
C GLU A 708 1.80 1.31 28.50
N GLY A 709 1.82 0.56 29.60
CA GLY A 709 2.05 -0.89 29.55
C GLY A 709 0.80 -1.65 29.09
N GLY A 710 0.95 -2.58 28.14
CA GLY A 710 -0.11 -3.46 27.68
C GLY A 710 -0.08 -3.75 26.17
N ALA A 711 -1.15 -4.37 25.69
CA ALA A 711 -1.34 -4.73 24.28
C ALA A 711 -1.88 -3.55 23.48
N TYR A 712 -1.11 -3.10 22.49
CA TYR A 712 -1.50 -2.09 21.51
C TYR A 712 -1.91 -2.77 20.22
N ARG A 713 -2.98 -2.30 19.59
CA ARG A 713 -3.33 -2.66 18.21
C ARG A 713 -2.86 -1.54 17.30
N VAL A 714 -1.95 -1.84 16.39
CA VAL A 714 -1.47 -0.91 15.36
C VAL A 714 -2.10 -1.32 14.04
N VAL A 715 -2.84 -0.41 13.43
CA VAL A 715 -3.55 -0.64 12.16
C VAL A 715 -2.89 0.18 11.07
N PHE A 716 -2.57 -0.45 9.96
CA PHE A 716 -1.95 0.16 8.79
C PHE A 716 -2.97 0.29 7.66
N TYR A 717 -2.93 1.43 6.99
CA TYR A 717 -3.82 1.80 5.90
C TYR A 717 -3.02 2.34 4.72
N ALA A 718 -3.56 2.17 3.52
CA ALA A 718 -3.04 2.79 2.31
C ALA A 718 -4.21 3.24 1.41
N GLN A 719 -3.98 4.30 0.64
CA GLN A 719 -4.90 4.79 -0.37
C GLN A 719 -4.14 5.09 -1.66
N ASP A 720 -4.71 4.72 -2.79
CA ASP A 720 -4.15 5.02 -4.11
C ASP A 720 -4.55 6.42 -4.60
N ASP A 721 -4.02 6.80 -5.76
CA ASP A 721 -4.34 8.05 -6.47
C ASP A 721 -5.73 8.05 -7.13
N GLN A 722 -6.44 6.92 -7.13
CA GLN A 722 -7.83 6.76 -7.56
C GLN A 722 -8.83 6.91 -6.39
N GLY A 723 -8.32 7.03 -5.16
CA GLY A 723 -9.09 7.15 -3.94
C GLY A 723 -9.64 5.84 -3.39
N LEU A 724 -9.16 4.66 -3.81
CA LEU A 724 -9.52 3.37 -3.23
C LEU A 724 -8.61 3.05 -2.03
N LEU A 725 -9.21 2.41 -1.03
CA LEU A 725 -8.51 2.05 0.21
C LEU A 725 -8.06 0.60 0.17
N ALA A 726 -6.82 0.36 0.59
CA ALA A 726 -6.36 -0.98 0.90
C ALA A 726 -7.22 -1.58 2.01
N ARG A 727 -7.40 -2.91 1.98
CA ARG A 727 -7.86 -3.62 3.17
C ARG A 727 -6.83 -3.38 4.29
N PRO A 728 -7.25 -2.87 5.46
CA PRO A 728 -6.31 -2.53 6.53
C PRO A 728 -5.66 -3.78 7.12
N VAL A 729 -4.42 -3.64 7.59
CA VAL A 729 -3.66 -4.72 8.25
C VAL A 729 -3.36 -4.32 9.68
N ALA A 730 -3.77 -5.14 10.64
CA ALA A 730 -3.53 -4.88 12.06
C ALA A 730 -2.48 -5.83 12.65
N VAL A 731 -1.66 -5.30 13.56
CA VAL A 731 -0.73 -6.09 14.39
C VAL A 731 -0.91 -5.70 15.85
N VAL A 732 -0.89 -6.70 16.72
CA VAL A 732 -0.90 -6.49 18.17
C VAL A 732 0.53 -6.56 18.70
N VAL A 733 0.97 -5.52 19.41
CA VAL A 733 2.29 -5.45 20.05
C VAL A 733 2.18 -5.19 21.54
N GLN A 734 3.13 -5.73 22.32
CA GLN A 734 3.23 -5.44 23.75
C GLN A 734 4.20 -4.28 23.99
N ALA A 735 3.81 -3.35 24.86
CA ALA A 735 4.69 -2.31 25.38
C ALA A 735 4.71 -2.34 26.91
N GLY A 736 5.81 -1.87 27.53
CA GLY A 736 5.91 -1.66 28.97
C GLY A 736 6.05 -2.91 29.86
N GLU A 737 6.13 -4.13 29.32
CA GLU A 737 6.57 -5.28 30.12
C GLU A 737 8.09 -5.18 30.37
N ARG A 738 8.49 -4.74 31.56
CA ARG A 738 9.86 -4.94 32.02
C ARG A 738 10.13 -6.45 32.06
N SER A 739 10.92 -6.94 31.11
CA SER A 739 11.57 -8.25 31.19
C SER A 739 12.26 -8.37 32.55
N ARG A 740 11.62 -9.02 33.52
CA ARG A 740 12.28 -9.43 34.75
C ARG A 740 13.18 -10.60 34.39
N LEU A 741 14.39 -10.30 33.91
CA LEU A 741 15.45 -11.29 33.93
C LEU A 741 15.64 -11.73 35.39
N PRO A 742 15.61 -13.03 35.72
CA PRO A 742 15.95 -13.47 37.05
C PRO A 742 17.41 -13.07 37.32
N LEU A 743 17.60 -12.20 38.31
CA LEU A 743 18.92 -11.86 38.84
C LEU A 743 19.48 -13.13 39.52
N ILE A 744 20.29 -13.91 38.81
CA ILE A 744 21.07 -14.99 39.42
C ILE A 744 22.25 -14.33 40.15
N LEU A 745 22.06 -13.98 41.42
CA LEU A 745 23.16 -13.72 42.35
C LEU A 745 23.87 -15.04 42.65
N LYS A 746 24.97 -15.33 41.95
CA LYS A 746 25.95 -16.32 42.42
C LYS A 746 26.69 -15.73 43.61
N SER A 747 26.35 -16.17 44.82
CA SER A 747 27.22 -15.99 45.98
C SER A 747 28.45 -16.88 45.82
N PHE A 748 29.63 -16.27 45.70
CA PHE A 748 30.89 -16.97 45.90
C PHE A 748 31.13 -17.10 47.41
N ALA A 749 30.77 -18.25 47.97
CA ALA A 749 31.36 -18.71 49.23
C ALA A 749 32.67 -19.42 48.90
N GLY A 750 33.78 -18.68 48.96
CA GLY A 750 35.14 -19.24 48.94
C GLY A 750 35.59 -19.61 50.34
N ARG A 751 35.99 -20.88 50.51
CA ARG A 751 37.11 -21.24 51.38
C ARG A 751 38.40 -21.16 50.58
#